data_AF-A0A8S0PR31-F1
#
_entry.id   AF-A0A8S0PR31-F1
#
_cell.length_a   1.000
_cell.length_b   1.000
_cell.length_c   1.000
_cell.angle_alpha   90.00
_cell.angle_beta   90.00
_cell.angle_gamma   90.00
#
_symmetry.space_group_name_H-M   'P 1'
#
loop_
_entity.id
_entity.type
_entity.pdbx_description
1 polymer ?
#
loop_
_entity_poly.entity_id
_entity_poly.type
_entity_poly.pdbx_seq_one_letter_code
_entity_poly.pdbx_strand_id
1 'polypeptide(L)'
;MTGPIFARIIQSFLDAINNGAVPSITSSWQSVEEAECHRAYELATEVYMSAFDRSKPPEEAALRESHEIAVQKSVATFNATAVGTGSIRQKYEQRFQHFLKKAFEDIKKDAFREAYMQCSNTILNMEKELRSACQAPGAKVDSVFKILDELLSKYEATCHGPEKWRKVVTFLQQSLEGSLLDLIKKQIDQIGTEKSSLALKCRSIEDKMTLLNKQLEASENYKSEYLNRYEDAIKDKKKLADDYMSRITNLQSKCSSLEERCSSVSKTLDTARQESLDWKRKFEQLSSKQRAKEEQDSAEITMLRSKSSAAEARLAAAKEKAHSAQEEAEEWKRKYDVAVREAKNALEKAAHVQDRANSQAQVRESALRAEFSSALAEKEKEIKDKASNIEQAEQRLTTLSLELKAAESKITNYDIEISALKLQIKELGQKLESANASAQSYEREARMLEQEKIHLEQKYQAEFNRFEEVLDRSKAADREAKRLTELADKVRAEAVTAQQEKSEIQRIAMERLAQIERAERQLESLERQKADLSDEVDRYRAAEMDALSRVATLEARVAEREKEIDSVLESNNHQRKNTVQVLESLLESERAAHAEANNRAEALSVQLQVTQGKLDELSQELTALRFNEKTLDSKRRTASHGKRGRTDDYGMGFDSVQDTGENDRVTRGNKRSKSTTSPLKFSSPEDGGSERRTASHGKRGRTDDYGMAFDSVQDTGENDRETRGNKRSKSTTSSLKFSSPEDGGSVFRGDEQTDSQQTSAEDYTKFTVQKLKQELTKHNFGAELLQLKNPNKKDILALYEKSVLQKS
;
A
#
# COMPACT_ATOMS: atom_id res chain seq x y z
N MET A 1 -7.43 108.17 -8.30
CA MET A 1 -6.82 107.83 -9.60
C MET A 1 -5.41 107.32 -9.37
N THR A 2 -4.89 106.46 -10.24
CA THR A 2 -3.45 106.11 -10.29
C THR A 2 -2.76 106.96 -11.36
N GLY A 3 -1.42 107.01 -11.33
CA GLY A 3 -0.62 107.73 -12.34
C GLY A 3 -0.95 107.34 -13.79
N PRO A 4 -0.98 106.04 -14.15
CA PRO A 4 -1.32 105.60 -15.51
C PRO A 4 -2.74 106.01 -15.97
N ILE A 5 -3.74 105.92 -15.08
CA ILE A 5 -5.12 106.36 -15.35
C ILE A 5 -5.14 107.87 -15.64
N PHE A 6 -4.47 108.67 -14.82
CA PHE A 6 -4.39 110.12 -15.01
C PHE A 6 -3.66 110.51 -16.30
N ALA A 7 -2.55 109.82 -16.62
CA ALA A 7 -1.82 110.02 -17.87
C ALA A 7 -2.68 109.73 -19.11
N ARG A 8 -3.51 108.69 -19.10
CA ARG A 8 -4.44 108.39 -20.21
C ARG A 8 -5.59 109.41 -20.31
N ILE A 9 -6.09 109.95 -19.20
CA ILE A 9 -7.06 111.06 -19.23
C ILE A 9 -6.42 112.30 -19.88
N ILE A 10 -5.20 112.67 -19.48
CA ILE A 10 -4.46 113.78 -20.09
C ILE A 10 -4.23 113.52 -21.59
N GLN A 11 -3.77 112.32 -21.97
CA GLN A 11 -3.56 111.98 -23.37
C GLN A 11 -4.86 112.13 -24.18
N SER A 12 -5.98 111.60 -23.69
CA SER A 12 -7.28 111.74 -24.37
C SER A 12 -7.77 113.19 -24.45
N PHE A 13 -7.46 114.05 -23.48
CA PHE A 13 -7.74 115.50 -23.58
C PHE A 13 -6.83 116.19 -24.61
N LEU A 14 -5.53 115.86 -24.65
CA LEU A 14 -4.60 116.36 -25.66
C LEU A 14 -5.02 115.91 -27.06
N ASP A 15 -5.40 114.65 -27.24
CA ASP A 15 -5.89 114.10 -28.50
C ASP A 15 -7.18 114.78 -28.96
N ALA A 16 -8.11 115.08 -28.03
CA ALA A 16 -9.30 115.86 -28.35
C ALA A 16 -8.95 117.27 -28.84
N ILE A 17 -8.08 118.00 -28.11
CA ILE A 17 -7.62 119.35 -28.49
C ILE A 17 -6.93 119.34 -29.86
N ASN A 18 -5.99 118.40 -30.06
CA ASN A 18 -5.20 118.28 -31.30
C ASN A 18 -6.07 117.97 -32.53
N ASN A 19 -7.21 117.30 -32.34
CA ASN A 19 -8.19 117.02 -33.40
C ASN A 19 -9.35 118.03 -33.46
N GLY A 20 -9.26 119.16 -32.74
CA GLY A 20 -10.26 120.24 -32.78
C GLY A 20 -11.59 119.93 -32.07
N ALA A 21 -11.65 118.87 -31.26
CA ALA A 21 -12.82 118.49 -30.48
C ALA A 21 -12.77 119.09 -29.05
N VAL A 22 -13.94 119.33 -28.46
CA VAL A 22 -14.04 119.77 -27.06
C VAL A 22 -13.74 118.59 -26.13
N PRO A 23 -12.74 118.68 -25.23
CA PRO A 23 -12.47 117.62 -24.27
C PRO A 23 -13.65 117.37 -23.33
N SER A 24 -14.06 116.12 -23.20
CA SER A 24 -15.17 115.72 -22.31
C SER A 24 -14.70 114.64 -21.35
N ILE A 25 -14.91 114.87 -20.05
CA ILE A 25 -14.57 113.92 -18.99
C ILE A 25 -15.20 112.55 -19.28
N THR A 26 -16.42 112.51 -19.82
CA THR A 26 -17.15 111.28 -20.12
C THR A 26 -16.50 110.45 -21.23
N SER A 27 -16.11 111.06 -22.35
CA SER A 27 -15.51 110.32 -23.47
C SER A 27 -14.07 109.89 -23.15
N SER A 28 -13.30 110.74 -22.47
CA SER A 28 -11.97 110.37 -22.00
C SER A 28 -12.02 109.29 -20.92
N TRP A 29 -13.01 109.31 -20.03
CA TRP A 29 -13.21 108.21 -19.07
C TRP A 29 -13.61 106.90 -19.76
N GLN A 30 -14.48 106.93 -20.78
CA GLN A 30 -14.82 105.73 -21.57
C GLN A 30 -13.59 105.15 -22.31
N SER A 31 -12.75 106.01 -22.90
CA SER A 31 -11.48 105.59 -23.53
C SER A 31 -10.53 104.93 -22.52
N VAL A 32 -10.45 105.49 -21.31
CA VAL A 32 -9.64 104.94 -20.19
C VAL A 32 -10.22 103.62 -19.67
N GLU A 33 -11.55 103.52 -19.53
CA GLU A 33 -12.26 102.28 -19.13
C GLU A 33 -12.01 101.17 -20.16
N GLU A 34 -12.12 101.45 -21.47
CA GLU A 34 -11.85 100.46 -22.52
C GLU A 34 -10.38 100.04 -22.53
N ALA A 35 -9.44 101.00 -22.47
CA ALA A 35 -8.02 100.70 -22.51
C ALA A 35 -7.51 99.96 -21.24
N GLU A 36 -8.07 100.21 -20.06
CA GLU A 36 -7.71 99.44 -18.84
C GLU A 36 -8.43 98.09 -18.78
N CYS A 37 -9.69 97.99 -19.23
CA CYS A 37 -10.37 96.69 -19.34
C CYS A 37 -9.75 95.78 -20.40
N HIS A 38 -9.22 96.34 -21.50
CA HIS A 38 -8.46 95.59 -22.51
C HIS A 38 -7.16 95.05 -21.93
N ARG A 39 -6.38 95.89 -21.23
CA ARG A 39 -5.13 95.45 -20.57
C ARG A 39 -5.40 94.43 -19.45
N ALA A 40 -6.49 94.62 -18.69
CA ALA A 40 -6.94 93.67 -17.69
C ALA A 40 -7.30 92.31 -18.30
N TYR A 41 -8.00 92.30 -19.44
CA TYR A 41 -8.31 91.09 -20.20
C TYR A 41 -7.01 90.37 -20.62
N GLU A 42 -6.06 91.07 -21.24
CA GLU A 42 -4.82 90.45 -21.74
C GLU A 42 -4.01 89.82 -20.59
N LEU A 43 -3.72 90.59 -19.54
CA LEU A 43 -3.00 90.11 -18.36
C LEU A 43 -3.74 88.96 -17.67
N ALA A 44 -5.07 88.98 -17.60
CA ALA A 44 -5.83 87.87 -17.04
C ALA A 44 -5.77 86.62 -17.92
N THR A 45 -5.79 86.74 -19.26
CA THR A 45 -5.59 85.59 -20.17
C THR A 45 -4.19 85.00 -20.07
N GLU A 46 -3.14 85.82 -19.91
CA GLU A 46 -1.76 85.37 -19.70
C GLU A 46 -1.60 84.68 -18.33
N VAL A 47 -2.15 85.28 -17.26
CA VAL A 47 -2.16 84.67 -15.91
C VAL A 47 -2.95 83.36 -15.91
N TYR A 48 -4.04 83.23 -16.65
CA TYR A 48 -4.74 81.94 -16.77
C TYR A 48 -3.85 80.87 -17.43
N MET A 49 -3.25 81.19 -18.58
CA MET A 49 -2.46 80.23 -19.36
C MET A 49 -1.15 79.81 -18.68
N SER A 50 -0.61 80.65 -17.80
CA SER A 50 0.59 80.37 -16.99
C SER A 50 0.29 79.76 -15.62
N ALA A 51 -0.89 80.03 -15.04
CA ALA A 51 -1.30 79.44 -13.76
C ALA A 51 -1.99 78.07 -13.89
N PHE A 52 -2.39 77.66 -15.10
CA PHE A 52 -2.94 76.33 -15.37
C PHE A 52 -1.83 75.28 -15.32
N ASP A 53 -1.87 74.42 -14.32
CA ASP A 53 -0.95 73.29 -14.21
C ASP A 53 -1.31 72.22 -15.24
N ARG A 54 -0.40 72.00 -16.20
CA ARG A 54 -0.47 70.98 -17.26
C ARG A 54 0.22 69.67 -16.89
N SER A 55 0.87 69.58 -15.72
CA SER A 55 1.53 68.36 -15.24
C SER A 55 0.58 67.40 -14.53
N LYS A 56 -0.62 67.87 -14.15
CA LYS A 56 -1.69 67.02 -13.59
C LYS A 56 -2.09 65.91 -14.58
N PRO A 57 -2.49 64.73 -14.09
CA PRO A 57 -2.94 63.66 -14.96
C PRO A 57 -4.16 64.10 -15.81
N PRO A 58 -4.32 63.58 -17.03
CA PRO A 58 -5.39 63.91 -17.98
C PRO A 58 -6.76 63.34 -17.56
N GLU A 59 -7.16 63.61 -16.33
CA GLU A 59 -8.38 63.14 -15.68
C GLU A 59 -9.28 64.33 -15.36
N GLU A 60 -10.59 64.20 -15.60
CA GLU A 60 -11.48 65.37 -15.60
C GLU A 60 -11.56 66.08 -14.24
N ALA A 61 -11.44 65.36 -13.12
CA ALA A 61 -11.40 65.99 -11.79
C ALA A 61 -10.14 66.85 -11.60
N ALA A 62 -8.96 66.31 -11.91
CA ALA A 62 -7.67 66.99 -11.75
C ALA A 62 -7.53 68.19 -12.70
N LEU A 63 -7.96 68.05 -13.96
CA LEU A 63 -7.99 69.14 -14.92
C LEU A 63 -8.97 70.26 -14.51
N ARG A 64 -10.13 69.91 -13.94
CA ARG A 64 -11.11 70.89 -13.45
C ARG A 64 -10.61 71.63 -12.21
N GLU A 65 -9.94 70.95 -11.28
CA GLU A 65 -9.28 71.58 -10.14
C GLU A 65 -8.18 72.57 -10.60
N SER A 66 -7.37 72.17 -11.60
CA SER A 66 -6.38 73.06 -12.24
C SER A 66 -7.04 74.30 -12.87
N HIS A 67 -8.16 74.10 -13.58
CA HIS A 67 -8.97 75.17 -14.15
C HIS A 67 -9.49 76.13 -13.08
N GLU A 68 -10.10 75.63 -12.00
CA GLU A 68 -10.66 76.46 -10.93
C GLU A 68 -9.59 77.31 -10.24
N ILE A 69 -8.41 76.75 -9.98
CA ILE A 69 -7.26 77.51 -9.42
C ILE A 69 -6.75 78.58 -10.40
N ALA A 70 -6.65 78.26 -11.70
CA ALA A 70 -6.22 79.20 -12.73
C ALA A 70 -7.27 80.31 -12.97
N VAL A 71 -8.56 79.98 -12.91
CA VAL A 71 -9.69 80.93 -12.97
C VAL A 71 -9.65 81.86 -11.77
N GLN A 72 -9.53 81.36 -10.53
CA GLN A 72 -9.46 82.21 -9.34
C GLN A 72 -8.31 83.24 -9.43
N LYS A 73 -7.10 82.81 -9.81
CA LYS A 73 -5.94 83.68 -9.99
C LYS A 73 -6.15 84.73 -11.08
N SER A 74 -6.65 84.32 -12.24
CA SER A 74 -6.84 85.22 -13.39
C SER A 74 -8.02 86.19 -13.22
N VAL A 75 -9.13 85.75 -12.61
CA VAL A 75 -10.27 86.61 -12.21
C VAL A 75 -9.85 87.63 -11.14
N ALA A 76 -8.97 87.27 -10.21
CA ALA A 76 -8.38 88.22 -9.26
C ALA A 76 -7.54 89.28 -9.98
N THR A 77 -6.65 88.88 -10.89
CA THR A 77 -5.86 89.80 -11.73
C THR A 77 -6.76 90.71 -12.57
N PHE A 78 -7.82 90.17 -13.20
CA PHE A 78 -8.78 90.95 -13.97
C PHE A 78 -9.45 92.02 -13.09
N ASN A 79 -10.00 91.65 -11.94
CA ASN A 79 -10.73 92.57 -11.07
C ASN A 79 -9.84 93.60 -10.35
N ALA A 80 -8.56 93.29 -10.12
CA ALA A 80 -7.58 94.25 -9.61
C ALA A 80 -7.11 95.25 -10.68
N THR A 81 -7.27 94.93 -11.96
CA THR A 81 -6.73 95.71 -13.10
C THR A 81 -7.81 96.48 -13.87
N ALA A 82 -9.02 95.91 -13.98
CA ALA A 82 -10.14 96.50 -14.70
C ALA A 82 -10.72 97.70 -13.94
N VAL A 83 -10.97 98.78 -14.67
CA VAL A 83 -11.49 100.05 -14.14
C VAL A 83 -12.97 100.19 -14.52
N GLY A 84 -13.72 100.98 -13.75
CA GLY A 84 -15.12 101.29 -14.04
C GLY A 84 -16.12 100.20 -13.64
N THR A 85 -17.39 100.49 -13.90
CA THR A 85 -18.55 99.64 -13.64
C THR A 85 -19.57 99.72 -14.79
N GLY A 86 -19.12 100.15 -15.97
CA GLY A 86 -19.98 100.36 -17.14
C GLY A 86 -20.16 99.12 -18.00
N SER A 87 -20.91 99.29 -19.09
CA SER A 87 -21.08 98.28 -20.14
C SER A 87 -19.76 97.88 -20.81
N ILE A 88 -18.75 98.77 -20.80
CA ILE A 88 -17.40 98.50 -21.32
C ILE A 88 -16.72 97.41 -20.49
N ARG A 89 -16.67 97.54 -19.15
CA ARG A 89 -16.15 96.46 -18.29
C ARG A 89 -16.92 95.15 -18.47
N GLN A 90 -18.25 95.22 -18.57
CA GLN A 90 -19.09 94.03 -18.78
C GLN A 90 -18.80 93.30 -20.10
N LYS A 91 -18.54 94.05 -21.19
CA LYS A 91 -18.11 93.52 -22.51
C LYS A 91 -16.79 92.75 -22.40
N TYR A 92 -15.79 93.26 -21.68
CA TYR A 92 -14.51 92.58 -21.48
C TYR A 92 -14.60 91.39 -20.52
N GLU A 93 -15.41 91.48 -19.45
CA GLU A 93 -15.71 90.37 -18.54
C GLU A 93 -16.37 89.19 -19.29
N GLN A 94 -17.39 89.45 -20.13
CA GLN A 94 -18.02 88.41 -20.95
C GLN A 94 -17.02 87.78 -21.95
N ARG A 95 -16.16 88.59 -22.59
CA ARG A 95 -15.11 88.11 -23.49
C ARG A 95 -14.10 87.23 -22.74
N PHE A 96 -13.73 87.60 -21.51
CA PHE A 96 -12.83 86.85 -20.65
C PHE A 96 -13.44 85.52 -20.21
N GLN A 97 -14.69 85.50 -19.74
CA GLN A 97 -15.41 84.27 -19.39
C GLN A 97 -15.57 83.32 -20.59
N HIS A 98 -15.76 83.84 -21.81
CA HIS A 98 -15.74 83.03 -23.02
C HIS A 98 -14.35 82.44 -23.31
N PHE A 99 -13.28 83.24 -23.18
CA PHE A 99 -11.90 82.78 -23.31
C PHE A 99 -11.59 81.64 -22.32
N LEU A 100 -11.91 81.81 -21.02
CA LEU A 100 -11.65 80.81 -19.99
C LEU A 100 -12.29 79.45 -20.31
N LYS A 101 -13.57 79.47 -20.72
CA LYS A 101 -14.29 78.25 -21.13
C LYS A 101 -13.68 77.59 -22.37
N LYS A 102 -13.33 78.38 -23.40
CA LYS A 102 -12.71 77.85 -24.62
C LYS A 102 -11.33 77.27 -24.33
N ALA A 103 -10.48 78.00 -23.63
CA ALA A 103 -9.11 77.58 -23.32
C ALA A 103 -9.09 76.31 -22.47
N PHE A 104 -10.03 76.14 -21.54
CA PHE A 104 -10.20 74.88 -20.80
C PHE A 104 -10.61 73.72 -21.70
N GLU A 105 -11.62 73.89 -22.55
CA GLU A 105 -12.07 72.85 -23.47
C GLU A 105 -10.97 72.44 -24.47
N ASP A 106 -10.18 73.38 -24.97
CA ASP A 106 -9.09 73.08 -25.89
C ASP A 106 -7.93 72.35 -25.17
N ILE A 107 -7.52 72.80 -23.98
CA ILE A 107 -6.54 72.07 -23.12
C ILE A 107 -7.04 70.66 -22.76
N LYS A 108 -8.32 70.51 -22.42
CA LYS A 108 -8.95 69.21 -22.08
C LYS A 108 -8.90 68.24 -23.26
N LYS A 109 -9.18 68.70 -24.48
CA LYS A 109 -9.09 67.88 -25.71
C LYS A 109 -7.67 67.43 -26.00
N ASP A 110 -6.70 68.34 -25.91
CA ASP A 110 -5.29 68.01 -26.18
C ASP A 110 -4.75 67.01 -25.14
N ALA A 111 -4.99 67.24 -23.85
CA ALA A 111 -4.62 66.31 -22.78
C ALA A 111 -5.26 64.92 -22.94
N PHE A 112 -6.55 64.84 -23.28
CA PHE A 112 -7.22 63.56 -23.56
C PHE A 112 -6.70 62.88 -24.83
N ARG A 113 -6.29 63.64 -25.84
CA ARG A 113 -5.70 63.11 -27.09
C ARG A 113 -4.31 62.53 -26.85
N GLU A 114 -3.46 63.23 -26.10
CA GLU A 114 -2.14 62.72 -25.70
C GLU A 114 -2.28 61.46 -24.86
N ALA A 115 -3.18 61.46 -23.87
CA ALA A 115 -3.51 60.28 -23.07
C ALA A 115 -3.96 59.08 -23.92
N TYR A 116 -4.85 59.30 -24.90
CA TYR A 116 -5.30 58.25 -25.83
C TYR A 116 -4.15 57.68 -26.68
N MET A 117 -3.22 58.53 -27.13
CA MET A 117 -2.04 58.09 -27.89
C MET A 117 -1.07 57.30 -27.00
N GLN A 118 -0.81 57.76 -25.77
CA GLN A 118 0.00 57.05 -24.78
C GLN A 118 -0.59 55.66 -24.47
N CYS A 119 -1.90 55.60 -24.21
CA CYS A 119 -2.65 54.36 -23.99
C CYS A 119 -2.59 53.41 -25.20
N SER A 120 -2.57 53.94 -26.42
CA SER A 120 -2.54 53.11 -27.63
C SER A 120 -1.12 52.58 -27.92
N ASN A 121 -0.09 53.41 -27.71
CA ASN A 121 1.31 53.03 -27.93
C ASN A 121 1.80 52.01 -26.89
N THR A 122 1.36 52.12 -25.64
CA THR A 122 1.69 51.14 -24.58
C THR A 122 1.03 49.79 -24.84
N ILE A 123 -0.26 49.75 -25.20
CA ILE A 123 -0.95 48.51 -25.59
C ILE A 123 -0.24 47.81 -26.75
N LEU A 124 0.18 48.53 -27.80
CA LEU A 124 0.92 47.95 -28.92
C LEU A 124 2.27 47.31 -28.51
N ASN A 125 2.94 47.88 -27.50
CA ASN A 125 4.15 47.26 -26.93
C ASN A 125 3.81 46.03 -26.08
N MET A 126 2.75 46.09 -25.26
CA MET A 126 2.27 44.96 -24.46
C MET A 126 1.84 43.78 -25.34
N GLU A 127 1.16 44.03 -26.47
CA GLU A 127 0.83 43.02 -27.47
C GLU A 127 2.08 42.36 -28.07
N LYS A 128 3.14 43.13 -28.32
CA LYS A 128 4.39 42.64 -28.88
C LYS A 128 5.15 41.75 -27.88
N GLU A 129 5.24 42.18 -26.62
CA GLU A 129 5.91 41.45 -25.55
C GLU A 129 5.14 40.20 -25.10
N LEU A 130 3.81 40.28 -24.99
CA LEU A 130 2.99 39.10 -24.72
C LEU A 130 3.07 38.07 -25.85
N ARG A 131 3.06 38.52 -27.11
CA ARG A 131 3.14 37.65 -28.29
C ARG A 131 4.50 36.96 -28.40
N SER A 132 5.60 37.64 -28.09
CA SER A 132 6.92 36.99 -28.07
C SER A 132 7.04 35.99 -26.91
N ALA A 133 6.49 36.30 -25.73
CA ALA A 133 6.40 35.36 -24.62
C ALA A 133 5.57 34.10 -24.95
N CYS A 134 4.44 34.25 -25.65
CA CYS A 134 3.61 33.12 -26.13
C CYS A 134 4.29 32.29 -27.24
N GLN A 135 5.29 32.84 -27.93
CA GLN A 135 5.99 32.18 -29.03
C GLN A 135 7.35 31.57 -28.63
N ALA A 136 7.80 31.78 -27.39
CA ALA A 136 9.06 31.24 -26.91
C ALA A 136 9.04 29.70 -26.83
N PRO A 137 10.14 29.00 -27.22
CA PRO A 137 10.21 27.54 -27.13
C PRO A 137 10.14 27.08 -25.67
N GLY A 138 9.18 26.21 -25.36
CA GLY A 138 8.93 25.74 -23.99
C GLY A 138 8.20 26.75 -23.09
N ALA A 139 7.57 27.79 -23.65
CA ALA A 139 6.76 28.74 -22.89
C ALA A 139 5.71 28.04 -22.01
N LYS A 140 5.70 28.38 -20.72
CA LYS A 140 4.69 27.92 -19.76
C LYS A 140 3.60 28.97 -19.58
N VAL A 141 2.34 28.53 -19.55
CA VAL A 141 1.18 29.40 -19.33
C VAL A 141 1.35 30.27 -18.07
N ASP A 142 1.80 29.69 -16.95
CA ASP A 142 2.10 30.43 -15.71
C ASP A 142 3.14 31.55 -15.87
N SER A 143 4.18 31.32 -16.68
CA SER A 143 5.22 32.33 -16.93
C SER A 143 4.73 33.45 -17.84
N VAL A 144 3.84 33.14 -18.79
CA VAL A 144 3.24 34.13 -19.68
C VAL A 144 2.19 34.95 -18.94
N PHE A 145 1.41 34.37 -18.03
CA PHE A 145 0.49 35.12 -17.16
C PHE A 145 1.23 36.07 -16.22
N LYS A 146 2.40 35.70 -15.67
CA LYS A 146 3.23 36.63 -14.88
C LYS A 146 3.73 37.83 -15.70
N ILE A 147 4.11 37.61 -16.95
CA ILE A 147 4.50 38.69 -17.87
C ILE A 147 3.28 39.59 -18.17
N LEU A 148 2.10 39.01 -18.39
CA LEU A 148 0.86 39.78 -18.57
C LEU A 148 0.53 40.65 -17.34
N ASP A 149 0.63 40.08 -16.14
CA ASP A 149 0.38 40.78 -14.86
C ASP A 149 1.37 41.95 -14.64
N GLU A 150 2.65 41.74 -14.94
CA GLU A 150 3.67 42.80 -14.90
C GLU A 150 3.41 43.91 -15.94
N LEU A 151 2.97 43.54 -17.15
CA LEU A 151 2.60 44.49 -18.20
C LEU A 151 1.34 45.30 -17.83
N LEU A 152 0.33 44.67 -17.24
CA LEU A 152 -0.87 45.35 -16.74
C LEU A 152 -0.54 46.32 -15.60
N SER A 153 0.30 45.89 -14.65
CA SER A 153 0.77 46.72 -13.54
C SER A 153 1.52 47.96 -14.04
N LYS A 154 2.41 47.80 -15.02
CA LYS A 154 3.11 48.93 -15.68
C LYS A 154 2.15 49.86 -16.41
N TYR A 155 1.13 49.32 -17.08
CA TYR A 155 0.11 50.13 -17.76
C TYR A 155 -0.73 50.92 -16.76
N GLU A 156 -1.19 50.28 -15.68
CA GLU A 156 -1.99 50.94 -14.65
C GLU A 156 -1.25 52.11 -14.01
N ALA A 157 0.05 51.94 -13.73
CA ALA A 157 0.89 52.97 -13.12
C ALA A 157 1.34 54.10 -14.07
N THR A 158 1.21 53.95 -15.39
CA THR A 158 1.76 54.92 -16.37
C THR A 158 0.72 55.58 -17.28
N CYS A 159 -0.42 54.94 -17.52
CA CYS A 159 -1.45 55.43 -18.44
C CYS A 159 -2.65 56.02 -17.71
N HIS A 160 -3.23 57.07 -18.29
CA HIS A 160 -4.32 57.86 -17.69
C HIS A 160 -5.38 58.22 -18.75
N GLY A 161 -6.44 58.92 -18.32
CA GLY A 161 -7.48 59.44 -19.21
C GLY A 161 -8.69 58.53 -19.41
N PRO A 162 -9.76 59.05 -20.02
CA PRO A 162 -11.10 58.45 -19.99
C PRO A 162 -11.21 57.08 -20.67
N GLU A 163 -10.34 56.79 -21.64
CA GLU A 163 -10.35 55.55 -22.42
C GLU A 163 -9.37 54.47 -21.91
N LYS A 164 -8.60 54.75 -20.83
CA LYS A 164 -7.62 53.85 -20.20
C LYS A 164 -8.16 52.42 -20.06
N TRP A 165 -9.27 52.27 -19.33
CA TRP A 165 -9.83 50.97 -18.99
C TRP A 165 -10.45 50.26 -20.20
N ARG A 166 -11.05 50.99 -21.15
CA ARG A 166 -11.59 50.37 -22.38
C ARG A 166 -10.46 49.75 -23.20
N LYS A 167 -9.34 50.45 -23.35
CA LYS A 167 -8.16 49.97 -24.08
C LYS A 167 -7.60 48.67 -23.48
N VAL A 168 -7.45 48.60 -22.16
CA VAL A 168 -6.99 47.37 -21.46
C VAL A 168 -7.98 46.22 -21.64
N VAL A 169 -9.27 46.45 -21.47
CA VAL A 169 -10.29 45.39 -21.62
C VAL A 169 -10.30 44.82 -23.04
N THR A 170 -10.21 45.66 -24.08
CA THR A 170 -10.09 45.19 -25.47
C THR A 170 -8.79 44.42 -25.71
N PHE A 171 -7.65 44.90 -25.19
CA PHE A 171 -6.36 44.20 -25.26
C PHE A 171 -6.40 42.83 -24.58
N LEU A 172 -7.00 42.73 -23.39
CA LEU A 172 -7.15 41.48 -22.66
C LEU A 172 -8.02 40.48 -23.41
N GLN A 173 -9.16 40.92 -23.96
CA GLN A 173 -10.02 40.07 -24.77
C GLN A 173 -9.26 39.52 -26.00
N GLN A 174 -8.59 40.39 -26.76
CA GLN A 174 -7.82 39.98 -27.96
C GLN A 174 -6.61 39.09 -27.61
N SER A 175 -6.00 39.30 -26.45
CA SER A 175 -4.91 38.46 -25.94
C SER A 175 -5.39 37.05 -25.57
N LEU A 176 -6.56 36.96 -24.91
CA LEU A 176 -7.22 35.72 -24.55
C LEU A 176 -7.71 34.94 -25.78
N GLU A 177 -8.38 35.60 -26.72
CA GLU A 177 -8.90 35.00 -27.96
C GLU A 177 -7.78 34.59 -28.95
N GLY A 178 -6.64 35.28 -28.90
CA GLY A 178 -5.48 35.05 -29.77
C GLY A 178 -4.31 34.32 -29.09
N SER A 179 -3.28 35.08 -28.73
CA SER A 179 -1.95 34.52 -28.41
C SER A 179 -1.94 33.55 -27.22
N LEU A 180 -2.78 33.78 -26.21
CA LEU A 180 -2.90 32.90 -25.05
C LEU A 180 -3.64 31.60 -25.39
N LEU A 181 -4.76 31.69 -26.12
CA LEU A 181 -5.50 30.52 -26.61
C LEU A 181 -4.63 29.64 -27.51
N ASP A 182 -3.82 30.22 -28.40
CA ASP A 182 -2.92 29.47 -29.27
C ASP A 182 -1.73 28.83 -28.53
N LEU A 183 -1.25 29.44 -27.44
CA LEU A 183 -0.30 28.79 -26.53
C LEU A 183 -0.95 27.58 -25.83
N ILE A 184 -2.18 27.74 -25.33
CA ILE A 184 -2.94 26.68 -24.64
C ILE A 184 -3.24 25.52 -25.60
N LYS A 185 -3.69 25.78 -26.83
CA LYS A 185 -3.86 24.76 -27.88
C LYS A 185 -2.58 23.96 -28.10
N LYS A 186 -1.44 24.62 -28.32
CA LYS A 186 -0.14 23.96 -28.51
C LYS A 186 0.26 23.07 -27.35
N GLN A 187 -0.02 23.47 -26.10
CA GLN A 187 0.24 22.63 -24.94
C GLN A 187 -0.72 21.41 -24.89
N ILE A 188 -2.00 21.58 -25.23
CA ILE A 188 -2.97 20.49 -25.34
C ILE A 188 -2.55 19.49 -26.44
N ASP A 189 -2.13 19.99 -27.61
CA ASP A 189 -1.65 19.18 -28.73
C ASP A 189 -0.38 18.40 -28.34
N GLN A 190 0.58 19.07 -27.70
CA GLN A 190 1.80 18.42 -27.18
C GLN A 190 1.45 17.28 -26.20
N ILE A 191 0.61 17.55 -25.19
CA ILE A 191 0.12 16.54 -24.24
C ILE A 191 -0.65 15.42 -24.97
N GLY A 192 -1.38 15.73 -26.04
CA GLY A 192 -2.03 14.75 -26.91
C GLY A 192 -1.06 13.81 -27.63
N THR A 193 0.05 14.34 -28.14
CA THR A 193 1.11 13.51 -28.77
C THR A 193 1.87 12.68 -27.73
N GLU A 194 2.17 13.24 -26.55
CA GLU A 194 2.82 12.52 -25.45
C GLU A 194 1.95 11.38 -24.91
N LYS A 195 0.65 11.65 -24.69
CA LYS A 195 -0.36 10.64 -24.34
C LYS A 195 -0.46 9.54 -25.39
N SER A 196 -0.40 9.89 -26.67
CA SER A 196 -0.44 8.91 -27.77
C SER A 196 0.82 8.05 -27.83
N SER A 197 2.00 8.66 -27.62
CA SER A 197 3.29 7.96 -27.50
C SER A 197 3.31 7.02 -26.30
N LEU A 198 2.77 7.45 -25.16
CA LEU A 198 2.64 6.64 -23.96
C LEU A 198 1.67 5.46 -24.17
N ALA A 199 0.52 5.69 -24.81
CA ALA A 199 -0.45 4.62 -25.13
C ALA A 199 0.14 3.56 -26.07
N LEU A 200 0.97 3.94 -27.05
CA LEU A 200 1.71 2.99 -27.89
C LEU A 200 2.74 2.18 -27.10
N LYS A 201 3.41 2.79 -26.10
CA LYS A 201 4.32 2.07 -25.18
C LYS A 201 3.55 1.09 -24.30
N CYS A 202 2.39 1.47 -23.77
CA CYS A 202 1.52 0.57 -22.99
C CYS A 202 1.12 -0.66 -23.82
N ARG A 203 0.60 -0.47 -25.04
CA ARG A 203 0.29 -1.60 -25.95
C ARG A 203 1.50 -2.49 -26.22
N SER A 204 2.67 -1.91 -26.48
CA SER A 204 3.90 -2.69 -26.67
C SER A 204 4.35 -3.48 -25.43
N ILE A 205 3.92 -3.08 -24.23
CA ILE A 205 4.15 -3.83 -22.99
C ILE A 205 3.08 -4.91 -22.82
N GLU A 206 1.81 -4.61 -23.10
CA GLU A 206 0.70 -5.57 -23.14
C GLU A 206 0.99 -6.71 -24.12
N ASP A 207 1.39 -6.40 -25.37
CA ASP A 207 1.79 -7.36 -26.40
C ASP A 207 2.90 -8.32 -25.88
N LYS A 208 3.96 -7.76 -25.28
CA LYS A 208 5.06 -8.54 -24.68
C LYS A 208 4.59 -9.40 -23.52
N MET A 209 3.67 -8.91 -22.70
CA MET A 209 3.10 -9.67 -21.58
C MET A 209 2.23 -10.82 -22.09
N THR A 210 1.43 -10.65 -23.14
CA THR A 210 0.69 -11.77 -23.75
C THR A 210 1.61 -12.80 -24.40
N LEU A 211 2.75 -12.39 -24.96
CA LEU A 211 3.76 -13.32 -25.49
C LEU A 211 4.43 -14.12 -24.38
N LEU A 212 4.81 -13.46 -23.27
CA LEU A 212 5.39 -14.13 -22.10
C LEU A 212 4.38 -15.08 -21.42
N ASN A 213 3.11 -14.70 -21.30
CA ASN A 213 2.06 -15.59 -20.79
C ASN A 213 1.89 -16.83 -21.67
N LYS A 214 1.84 -16.68 -23.00
CA LYS A 214 1.77 -17.84 -23.92
C LYS A 214 3.01 -18.74 -23.83
N GLN A 215 4.19 -18.16 -23.60
CA GLN A 215 5.41 -18.92 -23.37
C GLN A 215 5.39 -19.66 -22.03
N LEU A 216 4.82 -19.05 -20.97
CA LEU A 216 4.60 -19.68 -19.68
C LEU A 216 3.59 -20.84 -19.79
N GLU A 217 2.40 -20.59 -20.35
CA GLU A 217 1.37 -21.61 -20.64
C GLU A 217 1.95 -22.79 -21.43
N ALA A 218 2.76 -22.54 -22.47
CA ALA A 218 3.44 -23.59 -23.21
C ALA A 218 4.41 -24.39 -22.32
N SER A 219 5.19 -23.72 -21.46
CA SER A 219 6.11 -24.41 -20.53
C SER A 219 5.39 -25.23 -19.44
N GLU A 220 4.22 -24.77 -18.98
CA GLU A 220 3.38 -25.48 -18.02
C GLU A 220 2.70 -26.70 -18.68
N ASN A 221 2.27 -26.58 -19.93
CA ASN A 221 1.78 -27.71 -20.73
C ASN A 221 2.88 -28.75 -20.97
N TYR A 222 4.11 -28.35 -21.35
CA TYR A 222 5.23 -29.28 -21.46
C TYR A 222 5.56 -29.96 -20.13
N LYS A 223 5.50 -29.22 -19.01
CA LYS A 223 5.70 -29.77 -17.65
C LYS A 223 4.62 -30.78 -17.28
N SER A 224 3.35 -30.52 -17.62
CA SER A 224 2.24 -31.43 -17.32
C SER A 224 2.29 -32.69 -18.20
N GLU A 225 2.61 -32.57 -19.49
CA GLU A 225 2.91 -33.72 -20.34
C GLU A 225 4.06 -34.57 -19.78
N TYR A 226 5.15 -33.94 -19.35
CA TYR A 226 6.30 -34.63 -18.79
C TYR A 226 5.93 -35.40 -17.51
N LEU A 227 5.16 -34.78 -16.61
CA LEU A 227 4.62 -35.43 -15.40
C LEU A 227 3.71 -36.62 -15.75
N ASN A 228 2.81 -36.47 -16.74
CA ASN A 228 1.94 -37.56 -17.18
C ASN A 228 2.74 -38.76 -17.71
N ARG A 229 3.80 -38.53 -18.52
CA ARG A 229 4.70 -39.59 -19.01
C ARG A 229 5.40 -40.33 -17.86
N TYR A 230 5.80 -39.62 -16.80
CA TYR A 230 6.35 -40.26 -15.59
C TYR A 230 5.30 -41.06 -14.82
N GLU A 231 4.08 -40.53 -14.68
CA GLU A 231 3.00 -41.23 -13.99
C GLU A 231 2.58 -42.51 -14.74
N ASP A 232 2.54 -42.49 -16.07
CA ASP A 232 2.27 -43.66 -16.90
C ASP A 232 3.40 -44.69 -16.85
N ALA A 233 4.67 -44.26 -16.87
CA ALA A 233 5.81 -45.14 -16.65
C ALA A 233 5.78 -45.80 -15.24
N ILE A 234 5.28 -45.09 -14.22
CA ILE A 234 5.05 -45.64 -12.87
C ILE A 234 3.88 -46.65 -12.89
N LYS A 235 2.78 -46.37 -13.59
CA LYS A 235 1.65 -47.31 -13.76
C LYS A 235 2.11 -48.60 -14.45
N ASP A 236 2.90 -48.51 -15.51
CA ASP A 236 3.40 -49.68 -16.25
C ASP A 236 4.45 -50.47 -15.45
N LYS A 237 5.36 -49.79 -14.74
CA LYS A 237 6.26 -50.44 -13.78
C LYS A 237 5.49 -51.17 -12.68
N LYS A 238 4.35 -50.63 -12.23
CA LYS A 238 3.48 -51.28 -11.25
C LYS A 238 2.77 -52.51 -11.83
N LYS A 239 2.17 -52.43 -13.03
CA LYS A 239 1.60 -53.59 -13.74
C LYS A 239 2.63 -54.72 -13.85
N LEU A 240 3.85 -54.39 -14.29
CA LEU A 240 4.95 -55.35 -14.42
C LEU A 240 5.35 -55.98 -13.07
N ALA A 241 5.33 -55.22 -11.97
CA ALA A 241 5.57 -55.75 -10.63
C ALA A 241 4.44 -56.68 -10.16
N ASP A 242 3.18 -56.33 -10.44
CA ASP A 242 2.00 -57.16 -10.14
C ASP A 242 2.04 -58.47 -10.98
N ASP A 243 2.42 -58.39 -12.25
CA ASP A 243 2.66 -59.55 -13.13
C ASP A 243 3.79 -60.46 -12.59
N TYR A 244 4.92 -59.88 -12.17
CA TYR A 244 6.00 -60.65 -11.53
C TYR A 244 5.54 -61.30 -10.22
N MET A 245 4.75 -60.63 -9.38
CA MET A 245 4.17 -61.24 -8.17
C MET A 245 3.22 -62.40 -8.51
N SER A 246 2.39 -62.25 -9.56
CA SER A 246 1.52 -63.34 -10.03
C SER A 246 2.35 -64.55 -10.52
N ARG A 247 3.47 -64.31 -11.19
CA ARG A 247 4.37 -65.36 -11.69
C ARG A 247 5.15 -66.03 -10.55
N ILE A 248 5.59 -65.26 -9.54
CA ILE A 248 6.25 -65.78 -8.33
C ILE A 248 5.29 -66.66 -7.53
N THR A 249 4.06 -66.22 -7.27
CA THR A 249 3.06 -67.01 -6.54
C THR A 249 2.61 -68.27 -7.31
N ASN A 250 2.53 -68.18 -8.65
CA ASN A 250 2.30 -69.34 -9.51
C ASN A 250 3.48 -70.35 -9.48
N LEU A 251 4.73 -69.88 -9.38
CA LEU A 251 5.90 -70.73 -9.21
C LEU A 251 5.95 -71.34 -7.80
N GLN A 252 5.66 -70.58 -6.75
CA GLN A 252 5.62 -71.08 -5.36
C GLN A 252 4.59 -72.19 -5.17
N SER A 253 3.38 -72.05 -5.71
CA SER A 253 2.35 -73.10 -5.67
C SER A 253 2.74 -74.34 -6.49
N LYS A 254 3.41 -74.17 -7.64
CA LYS A 254 4.01 -75.28 -8.40
C LYS A 254 5.12 -75.99 -7.62
N CYS A 255 6.00 -75.24 -6.95
CA CYS A 255 7.05 -75.80 -6.09
C CYS A 255 6.45 -76.59 -4.93
N SER A 256 5.43 -76.06 -4.24
CA SER A 256 4.72 -76.74 -3.15
C SER A 256 4.08 -78.05 -3.65
N SER A 257 3.39 -78.02 -4.79
CA SER A 257 2.80 -79.23 -5.39
C SER A 257 3.86 -80.24 -5.86
N LEU A 258 5.03 -79.78 -6.31
CA LEU A 258 6.16 -80.66 -6.63
C LEU A 258 6.76 -81.29 -5.37
N GLU A 259 6.88 -80.54 -4.27
CA GLU A 259 7.41 -80.98 -2.98
C GLU A 259 6.48 -81.99 -2.29
N GLU A 260 5.16 -81.78 -2.34
CA GLU A 260 4.14 -82.78 -1.97
C GLU A 260 4.29 -84.06 -2.81
N ARG A 261 4.47 -83.93 -4.13
CA ARG A 261 4.70 -85.09 -5.02
C ARG A 261 5.99 -85.82 -4.67
N CYS A 262 7.12 -85.13 -4.48
CA CYS A 262 8.38 -85.73 -4.05
C CYS A 262 8.24 -86.43 -2.69
N SER A 263 7.53 -85.82 -1.74
CA SER A 263 7.21 -86.41 -0.44
C SER A 263 6.35 -87.67 -0.56
N SER A 264 5.38 -87.69 -1.46
CA SER A 264 4.55 -88.88 -1.72
C SER A 264 5.35 -90.00 -2.40
N VAL A 265 6.20 -89.67 -3.39
CA VAL A 265 7.06 -90.64 -4.09
C VAL A 265 8.11 -91.24 -3.16
N SER A 266 8.72 -90.46 -2.26
CA SER A 266 9.63 -90.99 -1.23
C SER A 266 8.91 -92.00 -0.34
N LYS A 267 7.71 -91.67 0.16
CA LYS A 267 6.91 -92.60 0.97
C LYS A 267 6.62 -93.90 0.22
N THR A 268 6.25 -93.85 -1.07
CA THR A 268 6.02 -95.07 -1.86
C THR A 268 7.31 -95.85 -2.17
N LEU A 269 8.45 -95.18 -2.29
CA LEU A 269 9.75 -95.83 -2.45
C LEU A 269 10.16 -96.56 -1.16
N ASP A 270 9.90 -95.96 0.00
CA ASP A 270 10.24 -96.55 1.29
C ASP A 270 9.30 -97.71 1.67
N THR A 271 8.01 -97.68 1.29
CA THR A 271 7.15 -98.87 1.39
C THR A 271 7.61 -99.98 0.44
N ALA A 272 7.95 -99.67 -0.81
CA ALA A 272 8.44 -100.66 -1.78
C ALA A 272 9.80 -101.28 -1.35
N ARG A 273 10.67 -100.49 -0.70
CA ARG A 273 11.90 -100.99 -0.05
C ARG A 273 11.58 -101.98 1.07
N GLN A 274 10.62 -101.67 1.94
CA GLN A 274 10.20 -102.57 3.02
C GLN A 274 9.61 -103.88 2.47
N GLU A 275 8.73 -103.80 1.47
CA GLU A 275 8.17 -104.97 0.78
C GLU A 275 9.27 -105.83 0.12
N SER A 276 10.26 -105.20 -0.51
CA SER A 276 11.42 -105.89 -1.10
C SER A 276 12.25 -106.63 -0.04
N LEU A 277 12.48 -106.03 1.13
CA LEU A 277 13.16 -106.67 2.26
C LEU A 277 12.33 -107.83 2.84
N ASP A 278 11.01 -107.70 2.89
CA ASP A 278 10.10 -108.76 3.34
C ASP A 278 10.06 -109.94 2.35
N TRP A 279 10.07 -109.67 1.03
CA TRP A 279 10.22 -110.69 -0.01
C TRP A 279 11.58 -111.38 0.03
N LYS A 280 12.67 -110.63 0.25
CA LYS A 280 14.01 -111.19 0.42
C LYS A 280 14.05 -112.18 1.59
N ARG A 281 13.52 -111.79 2.76
CA ARG A 281 13.44 -112.69 3.94
C ARG A 281 12.60 -113.96 3.66
N LYS A 282 11.49 -113.86 2.91
CA LYS A 282 10.71 -115.04 2.47
C LYS A 282 11.53 -115.95 1.54
N PHE A 283 12.27 -115.39 0.59
CA PHE A 283 13.10 -116.15 -0.36
C PHE A 283 14.28 -116.85 0.35
N GLU A 284 14.94 -116.17 1.28
CA GLU A 284 16.00 -116.76 2.11
C GLU A 284 15.46 -117.92 2.98
N GLN A 285 14.25 -117.77 3.54
CA GLN A 285 13.59 -118.84 4.30
C GLN A 285 13.27 -120.06 3.42
N LEU A 286 12.75 -119.87 2.19
CA LEU A 286 12.54 -120.96 1.23
C LEU A 286 13.87 -121.62 0.83
N SER A 287 14.90 -120.83 0.55
CA SER A 287 16.24 -121.31 0.22
C SER A 287 16.85 -122.17 1.33
N SER A 288 16.63 -121.81 2.59
CA SER A 288 17.10 -122.61 3.73
C SER A 288 16.39 -123.97 3.86
N LYS A 289 15.08 -124.02 3.57
CA LYS A 289 14.30 -125.27 3.56
C LYS A 289 14.72 -126.19 2.42
N GLN A 290 15.06 -125.63 1.26
CA GLN A 290 15.55 -126.39 0.12
C GLN A 290 16.88 -127.07 0.43
N ARG A 291 17.88 -126.34 0.96
CA ARG A 291 19.18 -126.93 1.34
C ARG A 291 19.05 -128.05 2.37
N ALA A 292 18.25 -127.85 3.42
CA ALA A 292 18.02 -128.87 4.44
C ALA A 292 17.44 -130.19 3.86
N LYS A 293 16.71 -130.10 2.74
CA LYS A 293 16.23 -131.29 2.01
C LYS A 293 17.29 -131.87 1.07
N GLU A 294 18.06 -131.03 0.37
CA GLU A 294 19.20 -131.48 -0.45
C GLU A 294 20.25 -132.23 0.41
N GLU A 295 20.49 -131.75 1.64
CA GLU A 295 21.32 -132.41 2.65
C GLU A 295 20.74 -133.79 3.04
N GLN A 296 19.44 -133.89 3.31
CA GLN A 296 18.75 -135.16 3.60
C GLN A 296 18.87 -136.17 2.43
N ASP A 297 18.57 -135.73 1.21
CA ASP A 297 18.63 -136.56 0.01
C ASP A 297 20.10 -137.03 -0.27
N SER A 298 21.09 -136.17 0.00
CA SER A 298 22.52 -136.51 -0.13
C SER A 298 22.99 -137.58 0.87
N ALA A 299 22.44 -137.60 2.08
CA ALA A 299 22.73 -138.61 3.09
C ALA A 299 22.17 -139.98 2.67
N GLU A 300 20.98 -140.02 2.08
CA GLU A 300 20.38 -141.25 1.54
C GLU A 300 21.17 -141.79 0.35
N ILE A 301 21.60 -140.93 -0.59
CA ILE A 301 22.49 -141.31 -1.70
C ILE A 301 23.81 -141.91 -1.18
N THR A 302 24.38 -141.33 -0.12
CA THR A 302 25.62 -141.84 0.49
C THR A 302 25.42 -143.21 1.14
N MET A 303 24.28 -143.43 1.80
CA MET A 303 23.88 -144.72 2.37
C MET A 303 23.60 -145.80 1.31
N LEU A 304 23.08 -145.42 0.14
CA LEU A 304 22.91 -146.33 -1.00
C LEU A 304 24.26 -146.70 -1.64
N ARG A 305 25.17 -145.74 -1.81
CA ARG A 305 26.53 -145.99 -2.35
C ARG A 305 27.34 -146.97 -1.49
N SER A 306 27.27 -146.87 -0.16
CA SER A 306 27.98 -147.80 0.74
C SER A 306 27.49 -149.25 0.59
N LYS A 307 26.19 -149.46 0.37
CA LYS A 307 25.61 -150.78 0.10
C LYS A 307 26.06 -151.36 -1.24
N SER A 308 26.19 -150.52 -2.28
CA SER A 308 26.67 -150.95 -3.61
C SER A 308 28.12 -151.45 -3.56
N SER A 309 29.01 -150.68 -2.93
CA SER A 309 30.44 -151.05 -2.80
C SER A 309 30.64 -152.40 -2.09
N ALA A 310 29.82 -152.69 -1.07
CA ALA A 310 29.84 -153.97 -0.37
C ALA A 310 29.36 -155.16 -1.24
N ALA A 311 28.63 -154.93 -2.33
CA ALA A 311 28.29 -155.98 -3.30
C ALA A 311 29.43 -156.19 -4.31
N GLU A 312 30.03 -155.12 -4.82
CA GLU A 312 31.13 -155.17 -5.80
C GLU A 312 32.37 -155.88 -5.25
N ALA A 313 32.71 -155.66 -3.97
CA ALA A 313 33.81 -156.36 -3.30
C ALA A 313 33.64 -157.90 -3.29
N ARG A 314 32.40 -158.41 -3.26
CA ARG A 314 32.11 -159.85 -3.33
C ARG A 314 32.25 -160.41 -4.75
N LEU A 315 32.04 -159.58 -5.77
CA LEU A 315 32.21 -159.95 -7.18
C LEU A 315 33.69 -160.10 -7.56
N ALA A 316 34.56 -159.23 -7.02
CA ALA A 316 35.99 -159.27 -7.29
C ALA A 316 36.64 -160.59 -6.85
N ALA A 317 36.38 -161.02 -5.60
CA ALA A 317 36.92 -162.26 -5.03
C ALA A 317 36.48 -163.55 -5.75
N ALA A 318 35.42 -163.49 -6.57
CA ALA A 318 34.98 -164.61 -7.41
C ALA A 318 35.76 -164.70 -8.75
N LYS A 319 36.22 -163.57 -9.30
CA LYS A 319 36.94 -163.52 -10.59
C LYS A 319 38.38 -164.01 -10.48
N GLU A 320 39.05 -163.70 -9.38
CA GLU A 320 40.47 -164.03 -9.18
C GLU A 320 40.72 -165.56 -9.14
N LYS A 321 39.77 -166.32 -8.57
CA LYS A 321 39.79 -167.80 -8.59
C LYS A 321 39.56 -168.43 -9.97
N ALA A 322 39.02 -167.69 -10.94
CA ALA A 322 38.84 -168.20 -12.30
C ALA A 322 40.13 -168.10 -13.14
N HIS A 323 41.03 -167.16 -12.81
CA HIS A 323 42.17 -166.85 -13.66
C HIS A 323 43.32 -167.86 -13.53
N SER A 324 43.55 -168.43 -12.34
CA SER A 324 44.63 -169.41 -12.12
C SER A 324 44.37 -170.76 -12.82
N ALA A 325 43.11 -171.11 -13.09
CA ALA A 325 42.74 -172.34 -13.81
C ALA A 325 42.99 -172.26 -15.33
N GLN A 326 43.31 -171.07 -15.86
CA GLN A 326 43.51 -170.87 -17.30
C GLN A 326 44.98 -170.95 -17.73
N GLU A 327 45.93 -170.77 -16.81
CA GLU A 327 47.37 -170.82 -17.13
C GLU A 327 47.90 -172.27 -17.29
N GLU A 328 47.38 -173.24 -16.52
CA GLU A 328 47.71 -174.66 -16.67
C GLU A 328 47.31 -175.24 -18.06
N ALA A 329 46.34 -174.62 -18.74
CA ALA A 329 45.88 -175.07 -20.06
C ALA A 329 46.84 -174.69 -21.21
N GLU A 330 47.60 -173.59 -21.06
CA GLU A 330 48.54 -173.10 -22.07
C GLU A 330 49.82 -173.95 -22.15
N GLU A 331 50.21 -174.62 -21.07
CA GLU A 331 51.44 -175.44 -21.04
C GLU A 331 51.33 -176.75 -21.84
N TRP A 332 50.17 -177.40 -21.82
CA TRP A 332 49.94 -178.64 -22.57
C TRP A 332 49.99 -178.44 -24.09
N LYS A 333 49.54 -177.27 -24.56
CA LYS A 333 49.54 -176.89 -25.98
C LYS A 333 50.95 -176.92 -26.59
N ARG A 334 51.97 -176.53 -25.82
CA ARG A 334 53.37 -176.44 -26.28
C ARG A 334 54.05 -177.80 -26.52
N LYS A 335 53.44 -178.90 -26.10
CA LYS A 335 53.97 -180.27 -26.29
C LYS A 335 53.50 -180.95 -27.58
N TYR A 336 52.46 -180.43 -28.25
CA TYR A 336 51.88 -181.07 -29.44
C TYR A 336 52.60 -180.68 -30.74
N ASP A 337 52.86 -179.38 -30.96
CA ASP A 337 53.43 -178.85 -32.21
C ASP A 337 54.91 -179.23 -32.45
N VAL A 338 55.52 -179.98 -31.52
CA VAL A 338 56.85 -180.59 -31.70
C VAL A 338 56.78 -181.79 -32.66
N ALA A 339 55.67 -182.51 -32.71
CA ALA A 339 55.52 -183.74 -33.49
C ALA A 339 55.31 -183.54 -35.01
N VAL A 340 55.01 -182.31 -35.46
CA VAL A 340 54.64 -182.02 -36.86
C VAL A 340 55.82 -181.46 -37.69
N ARG A 341 56.96 -181.17 -37.05
CA ARG A 341 58.10 -180.48 -37.68
C ARG A 341 58.94 -181.36 -38.63
N GLU A 342 58.74 -182.68 -38.62
CA GLU A 342 59.66 -183.66 -39.22
C GLU A 342 59.10 -184.39 -40.46
N ALA A 343 57.88 -184.05 -40.91
CA ALA A 343 57.21 -184.77 -41.99
C ALA A 343 57.43 -184.21 -43.42
N LYS A 344 57.98 -183.00 -43.59
CA LYS A 344 58.20 -182.42 -44.94
C LYS A 344 59.22 -181.27 -45.05
N ASN A 345 60.39 -181.44 -44.43
CA ASN A 345 61.61 -180.72 -44.81
C ASN A 345 62.67 -181.74 -45.23
N ALA A 346 63.60 -181.32 -46.10
CA ALA A 346 64.46 -182.18 -46.93
C ALA A 346 63.69 -182.98 -48.01
N LEU A 347 64.30 -183.37 -49.14
CA LEU A 347 65.73 -183.32 -49.48
C LEU A 347 66.01 -182.71 -50.87
N GLU A 348 66.88 -181.70 -50.87
CA GLU A 348 67.95 -181.36 -51.83
C GLU A 348 67.80 -181.78 -53.32
N LYS A 349 67.74 -180.81 -54.24
CA LYS A 349 68.88 -180.23 -55.01
C LYS A 349 69.62 -181.22 -55.93
N ALA A 350 69.91 -180.72 -57.14
CA ALA A 350 70.93 -181.18 -58.09
C ALA A 350 70.66 -182.49 -58.88
N ALA A 351 69.85 -182.36 -59.94
CA ALA A 351 70.21 -182.84 -61.27
C ALA A 351 69.66 -181.86 -62.33
N HIS A 352 70.26 -181.82 -63.52
CA HIS A 352 69.95 -180.85 -64.58
C HIS A 352 69.58 -181.58 -65.89
N VAL A 353 68.78 -180.93 -66.74
CA VAL A 353 68.43 -181.28 -68.14
C VAL A 353 67.24 -182.25 -68.37
N GLN A 354 66.48 -181.94 -69.43
CA GLN A 354 65.44 -182.70 -70.16
C GLN A 354 63.95 -182.68 -69.71
N ASP A 355 63.20 -181.76 -70.35
CA ASP A 355 61.77 -181.78 -70.77
C ASP A 355 60.57 -181.99 -69.80
N ARG A 356 59.74 -180.92 -69.71
CA ARG A 356 58.24 -180.87 -69.88
C ARG A 356 57.29 -181.53 -68.85
N ALA A 357 56.07 -181.01 -68.57
CA ALA A 357 55.39 -179.76 -68.98
C ALA A 357 54.15 -179.39 -68.09
N ASN A 358 53.75 -178.10 -68.11
CA ASN A 358 52.42 -177.49 -67.82
C ASN A 358 51.80 -177.66 -66.40
N SER A 359 51.05 -176.71 -65.78
CA SER A 359 50.61 -175.31 -66.02
C SER A 359 49.88 -174.82 -64.73
N GLN A 360 49.41 -173.60 -64.42
CA GLN A 360 49.42 -172.19 -64.92
C GLN A 360 49.04 -171.29 -63.70
N ALA A 361 49.41 -170.02 -63.46
CA ALA A 361 49.98 -168.89 -64.22
C ALA A 361 48.99 -167.79 -64.71
N GLN A 362 48.35 -167.02 -63.80
CA GLN A 362 47.71 -165.70 -64.10
C GLN A 362 47.54 -164.80 -62.85
N VAL A 363 47.34 -163.47 -63.06
CA VAL A 363 46.97 -162.42 -62.07
C VAL A 363 47.96 -162.09 -60.93
N ARG A 364 48.98 -161.27 -61.21
CA ARG A 364 49.50 -160.23 -60.28
C ARG A 364 50.10 -158.97 -60.97
N GLU A 365 49.60 -158.64 -62.15
CA GLU A 365 49.94 -157.41 -62.91
C GLU A 365 49.41 -156.11 -62.27
N SER A 366 48.59 -156.23 -61.22
CA SER A 366 47.81 -155.15 -60.62
C SER A 366 48.61 -154.10 -59.84
N ALA A 367 49.84 -154.42 -59.41
CA ALA A 367 50.57 -153.62 -58.42
C ALA A 367 51.13 -152.28 -58.94
N LEU A 368 51.52 -152.21 -60.22
CA LEU A 368 52.27 -151.07 -60.78
C LEU A 368 51.42 -149.85 -61.16
N ARG A 369 50.11 -149.85 -60.89
CA ARG A 369 49.20 -148.73 -61.23
C ARG A 369 48.86 -147.81 -60.05
N ALA A 370 49.26 -148.12 -58.83
CA ALA A 370 48.85 -147.37 -57.63
C ALA A 370 49.64 -146.06 -57.41
N GLU A 371 50.97 -146.10 -57.56
CA GLU A 371 51.85 -145.03 -57.05
C GLU A 371 51.70 -143.70 -57.82
N PHE A 372 51.48 -143.76 -59.14
CA PHE A 372 51.27 -142.56 -59.97
C PHE A 372 49.98 -141.79 -59.65
N SER A 373 49.02 -142.40 -58.94
CA SER A 373 47.79 -141.71 -58.52
C SER A 373 48.02 -140.74 -57.35
N SER A 374 49.08 -140.90 -56.56
CA SER A 374 49.29 -140.11 -55.34
C SER A 374 49.87 -138.72 -55.61
N ALA A 375 50.83 -138.62 -56.53
CA ALA A 375 51.55 -137.36 -56.81
C ALA A 375 50.69 -136.29 -57.50
N LEU A 376 49.62 -136.70 -58.20
CA LEU A 376 48.74 -135.79 -58.93
C LEU A 376 47.77 -135.04 -57.99
N ALA A 377 47.19 -135.76 -57.02
CA ALA A 377 46.25 -135.19 -56.05
C ALA A 377 46.90 -134.15 -55.11
N GLU A 378 48.20 -134.28 -54.82
CA GLU A 378 48.92 -133.36 -53.94
C GLU A 378 49.12 -131.97 -54.59
N LYS A 379 49.33 -131.91 -55.91
CA LYS A 379 49.42 -130.65 -56.66
C LYS A 379 48.07 -129.98 -56.90
N GLU A 380 47.01 -130.77 -57.08
CA GLU A 380 45.65 -130.25 -57.22
C GLU A 380 45.16 -129.57 -55.92
N LYS A 381 45.58 -130.07 -54.76
CA LYS A 381 45.35 -129.42 -53.46
C LYS A 381 46.07 -128.07 -53.34
N GLU A 382 47.35 -127.99 -53.73
CA GLU A 382 48.15 -126.77 -53.65
C GLU A 382 47.58 -125.61 -54.50
N ILE A 383 46.96 -125.93 -55.65
CA ILE A 383 46.24 -124.97 -56.49
C ILE A 383 44.99 -124.45 -55.77
N LYS A 384 44.23 -125.33 -55.10
CA LYS A 384 42.99 -124.99 -54.41
C LYS A 384 43.22 -124.07 -53.21
N ASP A 385 44.29 -124.31 -52.44
CA ASP A 385 44.68 -123.44 -51.33
C ASP A 385 45.07 -122.04 -51.84
N LYS A 386 45.81 -121.93 -52.96
CA LYS A 386 46.16 -120.64 -53.58
C LYS A 386 44.95 -119.88 -54.13
N ALA A 387 43.97 -120.57 -54.71
CA ALA A 387 42.72 -119.94 -55.15
C ALA A 387 41.95 -119.31 -53.96
N SER A 388 41.82 -120.03 -52.84
CA SER A 388 41.11 -119.52 -51.65
C SER A 388 41.77 -118.27 -51.03
N ASN A 389 43.09 -118.14 -51.14
CA ASN A 389 43.81 -116.97 -50.66
C ASN A 389 43.60 -115.73 -51.56
N ILE A 390 43.41 -115.93 -52.87
CA ILE A 390 43.06 -114.84 -53.80
C ILE A 390 41.64 -114.35 -53.53
N GLU A 391 40.67 -115.26 -53.42
CA GLU A 391 39.28 -114.92 -53.11
C GLU A 391 39.16 -114.16 -51.77
N GLN A 392 39.89 -114.58 -50.74
CA GLN A 392 39.94 -113.87 -49.46
C GLN A 392 40.63 -112.49 -49.54
N ALA A 393 41.58 -112.28 -50.46
CA ALA A 393 42.18 -110.98 -50.72
C ALA A 393 41.22 -110.04 -51.46
N GLU A 394 40.46 -110.55 -52.43
CA GLU A 394 39.44 -109.80 -53.18
C GLU A 394 38.26 -109.38 -52.27
N GLN A 395 37.85 -110.24 -51.33
CA GLN A 395 36.87 -109.91 -50.29
C GLN A 395 37.35 -108.80 -49.34
N ARG A 396 38.66 -108.77 -49.00
CA ARG A 396 39.24 -107.66 -48.21
C ARG A 396 39.32 -106.37 -49.01
N LEU A 397 39.72 -106.44 -50.28
CA LEU A 397 39.85 -105.27 -51.16
C LEU A 397 38.49 -104.62 -51.46
N THR A 398 37.45 -105.42 -51.67
CA THR A 398 36.07 -104.91 -51.81
C THR A 398 35.54 -104.30 -50.52
N THR A 399 35.83 -104.90 -49.35
CA THR A 399 35.48 -104.31 -48.04
C THR A 399 36.14 -102.93 -47.84
N LEU A 400 37.46 -102.83 -48.05
CA LEU A 400 38.20 -101.57 -47.94
C LEU A 400 37.74 -100.51 -48.96
N SER A 401 37.31 -100.92 -50.16
CA SER A 401 36.74 -100.00 -51.17
C SER A 401 35.38 -99.43 -50.74
N LEU A 402 34.56 -100.20 -50.02
CA LEU A 402 33.31 -99.72 -49.44
C LEU A 402 33.56 -98.80 -48.24
N GLU A 403 34.52 -99.12 -47.38
CA GLU A 403 34.94 -98.27 -46.26
C GLU A 403 35.52 -96.94 -46.75
N LEU A 404 36.32 -96.94 -47.82
CA LEU A 404 36.84 -95.72 -48.45
C LEU A 404 35.69 -94.81 -48.93
N LYS A 405 34.70 -95.36 -49.66
CA LYS A 405 33.52 -94.59 -50.10
C LYS A 405 32.66 -94.10 -48.93
N ALA A 406 32.60 -94.84 -47.84
CA ALA A 406 31.94 -94.43 -46.60
C ALA A 406 32.73 -93.36 -45.81
N ALA A 407 34.03 -93.18 -46.08
CA ALA A 407 34.84 -92.08 -45.57
C ALA A 407 34.74 -90.84 -46.49
N GLU A 408 34.86 -91.02 -47.82
CA GLU A 408 34.70 -89.97 -48.83
C GLU A 408 33.35 -89.25 -48.68
N SER A 409 32.26 -90.00 -48.55
CA SER A 409 30.90 -89.43 -48.36
C SER A 409 30.72 -88.69 -47.03
N LYS A 410 31.46 -89.07 -45.97
CA LYS A 410 31.49 -88.29 -44.72
C LYS A 410 32.27 -86.99 -44.89
N ILE A 411 33.39 -87.02 -45.62
CA ILE A 411 34.18 -85.81 -45.92
C ILE A 411 33.35 -84.82 -46.74
N THR A 412 32.62 -85.28 -47.76
CA THR A 412 31.73 -84.39 -48.53
C THR A 412 30.60 -83.79 -47.69
N ASN A 413 30.06 -84.54 -46.72
CA ASN A 413 29.06 -83.98 -45.79
C ASN A 413 29.69 -82.92 -44.86
N TYR A 414 30.88 -83.19 -44.31
CA TYR A 414 31.59 -82.20 -43.48
C TYR A 414 31.97 -80.94 -44.27
N ASP A 415 32.34 -81.03 -45.55
CA ASP A 415 32.60 -79.84 -46.38
C ASP A 415 31.32 -79.01 -46.63
N ILE A 416 30.15 -79.65 -46.74
CA ILE A 416 28.85 -78.97 -46.82
C ILE A 416 28.51 -78.29 -45.49
N GLU A 417 28.68 -78.98 -44.36
CA GLU A 417 28.47 -78.42 -43.01
C GLU A 417 29.42 -77.24 -42.73
N ILE A 418 30.71 -77.37 -43.04
CA ILE A 418 31.71 -76.32 -42.93
C ILE A 418 31.36 -75.12 -43.82
N SER A 419 30.80 -75.36 -45.02
CA SER A 419 30.35 -74.29 -45.92
C SER A 419 29.12 -73.56 -45.38
N ALA A 420 28.16 -74.28 -44.79
CA ALA A 420 26.99 -73.70 -44.13
C ALA A 420 27.39 -72.87 -42.89
N LEU A 421 28.30 -73.39 -42.06
CA LEU A 421 28.83 -72.68 -40.89
C LEU A 421 29.61 -71.41 -41.29
N LYS A 422 30.43 -71.46 -42.35
CA LYS A 422 31.10 -70.28 -42.91
C LYS A 422 30.11 -69.20 -43.37
N LEU A 423 28.97 -69.59 -43.94
CA LEU A 423 27.91 -68.65 -44.33
C LEU A 423 27.25 -68.02 -43.10
N GLN A 424 26.87 -68.83 -42.10
CA GLN A 424 26.29 -68.33 -40.84
C GLN A 424 27.24 -67.38 -40.09
N ILE A 425 28.53 -67.69 -40.02
CA ILE A 425 29.55 -66.80 -39.42
C ILE A 425 29.60 -65.45 -40.15
N LYS A 426 29.48 -65.45 -41.49
CA LYS A 426 29.46 -64.22 -42.28
C LYS A 426 28.19 -63.39 -42.05
N GLU A 427 27.02 -64.03 -41.98
CA GLU A 427 25.75 -63.35 -41.65
C GLU A 427 25.75 -62.77 -40.23
N LEU A 428 26.28 -63.51 -39.25
CA LEU A 428 26.42 -63.05 -37.87
C LEU A 428 27.41 -61.88 -37.77
N GLY A 429 28.51 -61.91 -38.54
CA GLY A 429 29.43 -60.76 -38.67
C GLY A 429 28.74 -59.51 -39.19
N GLN A 430 27.98 -59.61 -40.28
CA GLN A 430 27.22 -58.47 -40.84
C GLN A 430 26.13 -57.96 -39.89
N LYS A 431 25.45 -58.85 -39.16
CA LYS A 431 24.51 -58.48 -38.09
C LYS A 431 25.21 -57.70 -36.98
N LEU A 432 26.35 -58.19 -36.49
CA LEU A 432 27.17 -57.54 -35.47
C LEU A 432 27.68 -56.15 -35.91
N GLU A 433 28.14 -56.00 -37.16
CA GLU A 433 28.54 -54.72 -37.74
C GLU A 433 27.37 -53.72 -37.78
N SER A 434 26.17 -54.16 -38.18
CA SER A 434 24.97 -53.30 -38.20
C SER A 434 24.47 -52.91 -36.79
N ALA A 435 24.60 -53.82 -35.81
CA ALA A 435 24.30 -53.56 -34.41
C ALA A 435 25.31 -52.57 -33.78
N ASN A 436 26.61 -52.70 -34.10
CA ASN A 436 27.64 -51.77 -33.66
C ASN A 436 27.45 -50.38 -34.28
N ALA A 437 27.12 -50.29 -35.58
CA ALA A 437 26.85 -49.03 -36.25
C ALA A 437 25.65 -48.27 -35.64
N SER A 438 24.58 -49.00 -35.30
CA SER A 438 23.38 -48.43 -34.66
C SER A 438 23.60 -48.08 -33.19
N ALA A 439 24.34 -48.89 -32.42
CA ALA A 439 24.78 -48.54 -31.08
C ALA A 439 25.57 -47.21 -31.07
N GLN A 440 26.49 -47.01 -32.03
CA GLN A 440 27.22 -45.76 -32.17
C GLN A 440 26.35 -44.58 -32.61
N SER A 441 25.25 -44.77 -33.36
CA SER A 441 24.32 -43.64 -33.64
C SER A 441 23.58 -43.21 -32.39
N TYR A 442 23.07 -44.16 -31.60
CA TYR A 442 22.43 -43.85 -30.32
C TYR A 442 23.41 -43.23 -29.31
N GLU A 443 24.67 -43.64 -29.31
CA GLU A 443 25.70 -43.02 -28.47
C GLU A 443 25.96 -41.55 -28.85
N ARG A 444 25.98 -41.22 -30.15
CA ARG A 444 26.10 -39.83 -30.62
C ARG A 444 24.87 -39.00 -30.25
N GLU A 445 23.68 -39.56 -30.42
CA GLU A 445 22.40 -38.93 -30.06
C GLU A 445 22.32 -38.64 -28.55
N ALA A 446 22.65 -39.62 -27.70
CA ALA A 446 22.71 -39.45 -26.25
C ALA A 446 23.70 -38.36 -25.81
N ARG A 447 24.86 -38.24 -26.47
CA ARG A 447 25.81 -37.14 -26.21
C ARG A 447 25.24 -35.76 -26.57
N MET A 448 24.44 -35.64 -27.63
CA MET A 448 23.79 -34.36 -27.97
C MET A 448 22.70 -34.02 -26.96
N LEU A 449 21.85 -34.99 -26.59
CA LEU A 449 20.80 -34.79 -25.59
C LEU A 449 21.35 -34.38 -24.21
N GLU A 450 22.49 -34.93 -23.80
CA GLU A 450 23.17 -34.52 -22.56
C GLU A 450 23.76 -33.10 -22.67
N GLN A 451 24.26 -32.69 -23.84
CA GLN A 451 24.70 -31.29 -24.07
C GLN A 451 23.52 -30.31 -24.07
N GLU A 452 22.39 -30.67 -24.68
CA GLU A 452 21.15 -29.88 -24.65
C GLU A 452 20.60 -29.75 -23.22
N LYS A 453 20.60 -30.85 -22.46
CA LYS A 453 20.26 -30.86 -21.03
C LYS A 453 21.14 -29.90 -20.23
N ILE A 454 22.47 -29.98 -20.35
CA ILE A 454 23.39 -29.09 -19.63
C ILE A 454 23.15 -27.61 -20.00
N HIS A 455 22.91 -27.32 -21.28
CA HIS A 455 22.58 -25.97 -21.73
C HIS A 455 21.23 -25.46 -21.18
N LEU A 456 20.21 -26.32 -21.11
CA LEU A 456 18.92 -26.00 -20.50
C LEU A 456 19.04 -25.80 -18.98
N GLU A 457 19.78 -26.64 -18.27
CA GLU A 457 20.06 -26.51 -16.84
C GLU A 457 20.77 -25.17 -16.53
N GLN A 458 21.81 -24.82 -17.31
CA GLN A 458 22.50 -23.53 -17.19
C GLN A 458 21.56 -22.34 -17.44
N LYS A 459 20.68 -22.44 -18.46
CA LYS A 459 19.70 -21.40 -18.76
C LYS A 459 18.66 -21.24 -17.64
N TYR A 460 18.13 -22.34 -17.10
CA TYR A 460 17.20 -22.28 -15.97
C TYR A 460 17.88 -21.72 -14.72
N GLN A 461 19.12 -22.11 -14.42
CA GLN A 461 19.87 -21.54 -13.29
C GLN A 461 20.08 -20.02 -13.44
N ALA A 462 20.37 -19.53 -14.66
CA ALA A 462 20.52 -18.11 -14.92
C ALA A 462 19.21 -17.32 -14.70
N GLU A 463 18.06 -17.85 -15.15
CA GLU A 463 16.76 -17.21 -14.88
C GLU A 463 16.33 -17.35 -13.40
N PHE A 464 16.65 -18.45 -12.71
CA PHE A 464 16.42 -18.58 -11.26
C PHE A 464 17.20 -17.52 -10.46
N ASN A 465 18.50 -17.35 -10.73
CA ASN A 465 19.31 -16.30 -10.11
C ASN A 465 18.70 -14.91 -10.38
N ARG A 466 18.21 -14.67 -11.60
CA ARG A 466 17.55 -13.41 -11.99
C ARG A 466 16.22 -13.19 -11.27
N PHE A 467 15.42 -14.23 -11.07
CA PHE A 467 14.20 -14.16 -10.26
C PHE A 467 14.53 -13.84 -8.79
N GLU A 468 15.59 -14.43 -8.23
CA GLU A 468 16.06 -14.12 -6.88
C GLU A 468 16.51 -12.66 -6.74
N GLU A 469 17.30 -12.14 -7.69
CA GLU A 469 17.64 -10.71 -7.70
C GLU A 469 16.40 -9.80 -7.81
N VAL A 470 15.40 -10.18 -8.61
CA VAL A 470 14.15 -9.39 -8.77
C VAL A 470 13.32 -9.44 -7.49
N LEU A 471 13.24 -10.59 -6.82
CA LEU A 471 12.60 -10.73 -5.50
C LEU A 471 13.30 -9.87 -4.45
N ASP A 472 14.62 -9.82 -4.42
CA ASP A 472 15.37 -9.00 -3.47
C ASP A 472 15.28 -7.50 -3.77
N ARG A 473 15.25 -7.11 -5.06
CA ARG A 473 14.89 -5.74 -5.48
C ARG A 473 13.47 -5.36 -5.03
N SER A 474 12.49 -6.27 -5.16
CA SER A 474 11.13 -6.06 -4.64
C SER A 474 11.14 -5.87 -3.13
N LYS A 475 11.73 -6.81 -2.38
CA LYS A 475 11.85 -6.71 -0.90
C LYS A 475 12.58 -5.42 -0.48
N ALA A 476 13.52 -4.90 -1.28
CA ALA A 476 14.17 -3.61 -1.01
C ALA A 476 13.21 -2.44 -1.23
N ALA A 477 12.48 -2.42 -2.34
CA ALA A 477 11.45 -1.42 -2.62
C ALA A 477 10.31 -1.46 -1.58
N ASP A 478 9.86 -2.64 -1.14
CA ASP A 478 8.82 -2.82 -0.11
C ASP A 478 9.26 -2.25 1.25
N ARG A 479 10.53 -2.43 1.62
CA ARG A 479 11.09 -1.83 2.85
C ARG A 479 11.17 -0.31 2.74
N GLU A 480 11.53 0.22 1.58
CA GLU A 480 11.61 1.67 1.37
C GLU A 480 10.23 2.32 1.30
N ALA A 481 9.26 1.68 0.64
CA ALA A 481 7.86 2.10 0.64
C ALA A 481 7.31 2.18 2.07
N LYS A 482 7.61 1.20 2.92
CA LYS A 482 7.24 1.22 4.35
C LYS A 482 7.85 2.40 5.11
N ARG A 483 9.15 2.69 4.92
CA ARG A 483 9.81 3.88 5.50
C ARG A 483 9.16 5.18 5.05
N LEU A 484 8.81 5.29 3.76
CA LEU A 484 8.13 6.45 3.20
C LEU A 484 6.70 6.61 3.75
N THR A 485 5.96 5.53 3.96
CA THR A 485 4.66 5.60 4.65
C THR A 485 4.80 5.98 6.11
N GLU A 486 5.74 5.39 6.86
CA GLU A 486 6.01 5.76 8.26
C GLU A 486 6.44 7.22 8.42
N LEU A 487 7.21 7.75 7.47
CA LEU A 487 7.60 9.17 7.44
C LEU A 487 6.39 10.06 7.11
N ALA A 488 5.56 9.67 6.14
CA ALA A 488 4.33 10.40 5.82
C ALA A 488 3.33 10.41 6.99
N ASP A 489 3.24 9.33 7.77
CA ASP A 489 2.40 9.26 8.97
C ASP A 489 2.94 10.11 10.12
N LYS A 490 4.26 10.19 10.32
CA LYS A 490 4.87 11.14 11.26
C LYS A 490 4.58 12.59 10.87
N VAL A 491 4.80 12.96 9.61
CA VAL A 491 4.49 14.30 9.09
C VAL A 491 2.99 14.61 9.18
N ARG A 492 2.10 13.63 8.98
CA ARG A 492 0.65 13.79 9.22
C ARG A 492 0.34 14.04 10.69
N ALA A 493 0.94 13.30 11.62
CA ALA A 493 0.75 13.47 13.05
C ALA A 493 1.25 14.85 13.52
N GLU A 494 2.45 15.25 13.10
CA GLU A 494 3.05 16.56 13.39
C GLU A 494 2.20 17.72 12.83
N ALA A 495 1.64 17.57 11.63
CA ALA A 495 0.72 18.55 11.06
C ALA A 495 -0.61 18.65 11.85
N VAL A 496 -1.12 17.54 12.39
CA VAL A 496 -2.30 17.53 13.25
C VAL A 496 -2.02 18.19 14.60
N THR A 497 -0.88 17.91 15.26
CA THR A 497 -0.52 18.56 16.52
C THR A 497 -0.29 20.05 16.33
N ALA A 498 0.43 20.47 15.29
CA ALA A 498 0.64 21.89 14.99
C ALA A 498 -0.68 22.65 14.69
N GLN A 499 -1.65 21.99 14.04
CA GLN A 499 -2.98 22.57 13.81
C GLN A 499 -3.83 22.61 15.09
N GLN A 500 -3.69 21.64 16.00
CA GLN A 500 -4.29 21.70 17.33
C GLN A 500 -3.70 22.84 18.17
N GLU A 501 -2.38 22.94 18.27
CA GLU A 501 -1.67 24.04 18.94
C GLU A 501 -2.10 25.41 18.41
N LYS A 502 -2.19 25.56 17.08
CA LYS A 502 -2.71 26.77 16.44
C LYS A 502 -4.14 27.11 16.86
N SER A 503 -5.04 26.12 16.93
CA SER A 503 -6.42 26.35 17.39
C SER A 503 -6.50 26.72 18.88
N GLU A 504 -5.60 26.15 19.71
CA GLU A 504 -5.52 26.45 21.14
C GLU A 504 -4.94 27.86 21.39
N ILE A 505 -3.91 28.26 20.64
CA ILE A 505 -3.40 29.64 20.63
C ILE A 505 -4.50 30.63 20.21
N GLN A 506 -5.32 30.29 19.20
CA GLN A 506 -6.46 31.11 18.79
C GLN A 506 -7.53 31.20 19.89
N ARG A 507 -7.87 30.09 20.56
CA ARG A 507 -8.79 30.07 21.71
C ARG A 507 -8.30 30.96 22.85
N ILE A 508 -7.05 30.82 23.25
CA ILE A 508 -6.41 31.63 24.31
C ILE A 508 -6.36 33.11 23.92
N ALA A 509 -6.10 33.43 22.64
CA ALA A 509 -6.13 34.81 22.15
C ALA A 509 -7.53 35.43 22.24
N MET A 510 -8.58 34.69 21.88
CA MET A 510 -9.97 35.14 22.03
C MET A 510 -10.36 35.33 23.51
N GLU A 511 -9.93 34.43 24.40
CA GLU A 511 -10.17 34.56 25.85
C GLU A 511 -9.47 35.77 26.46
N ARG A 512 -8.23 36.05 26.04
CA ARG A 512 -7.50 37.27 26.44
C ARG A 512 -8.17 38.54 25.90
N LEU A 513 -8.61 38.54 24.64
CA LEU A 513 -9.34 39.69 24.07
C LEU A 513 -10.64 39.95 24.85
N ALA A 514 -11.42 38.90 25.14
CA ALA A 514 -12.63 39.03 25.96
C ALA A 514 -12.35 39.43 27.42
N GLN A 515 -11.14 39.18 27.96
CA GLN A 515 -10.70 39.73 29.25
C GLN A 515 -10.35 41.22 29.15
N ILE A 516 -9.64 41.62 28.09
CA ILE A 516 -9.30 43.03 27.81
C ILE A 516 -10.58 43.87 27.67
N GLU A 517 -11.55 43.46 26.84
CA GLU A 517 -12.80 44.21 26.70
C GLU A 517 -13.62 44.28 28.01
N ARG A 518 -13.41 43.35 28.95
CA ARG A 518 -14.05 43.40 30.28
C ARG A 518 -13.36 44.40 31.20
N ALA A 519 -12.02 44.50 31.12
CA ALA A 519 -11.25 45.53 31.82
C ALA A 519 -11.51 46.94 31.23
N GLU A 520 -11.62 47.07 29.90
CA GLU A 520 -11.94 48.33 29.23
C GLU A 520 -13.31 48.88 29.68
N ARG A 521 -14.36 48.05 29.68
CA ARG A 521 -15.69 48.44 30.19
C ARG A 521 -15.66 48.83 31.68
N GLN A 522 -14.78 48.23 32.49
CA GLN A 522 -14.56 48.63 33.88
C GLN A 522 -13.83 49.98 33.97
N LEU A 523 -12.81 50.22 33.14
CA LEU A 523 -12.11 51.50 33.07
C LEU A 523 -13.05 52.63 32.64
N GLU A 524 -13.84 52.46 31.58
CA GLU A 524 -14.85 53.47 31.20
C GLU A 524 -15.85 53.76 32.34
N SER A 525 -16.23 52.74 33.12
CA SER A 525 -17.14 52.91 34.26
C SER A 525 -16.49 53.71 35.39
N LEU A 526 -15.19 53.53 35.62
CA LEU A 526 -14.41 54.30 36.60
C LEU A 526 -14.13 55.73 36.09
N GLU A 527 -13.95 55.92 34.78
CA GLU A 527 -13.80 57.24 34.18
C GLU A 527 -15.10 58.06 34.26
N ARG A 528 -16.26 57.44 34.05
CA ARG A 528 -17.58 58.06 34.29
C ARG A 528 -17.72 58.49 35.75
N GLN A 529 -17.47 57.58 36.71
CA GLN A 529 -17.50 57.91 38.15
C GLN A 529 -16.51 59.03 38.52
N LYS A 530 -15.32 59.06 37.90
CA LYS A 530 -14.33 60.13 38.08
C LYS A 530 -14.83 61.47 37.53
N ALA A 531 -15.54 61.48 36.41
CA ALA A 531 -16.17 62.68 35.87
C ALA A 531 -17.30 63.16 36.79
N ASP A 532 -18.22 62.28 37.22
CA ASP A 532 -19.30 62.59 38.16
C ASP A 532 -18.77 63.22 39.45
N LEU A 533 -17.67 62.68 39.99
CA LEU A 533 -16.98 63.22 41.17
C LEU A 533 -16.26 64.55 40.91
N SER A 534 -15.74 64.77 39.69
CA SER A 534 -15.16 66.08 39.32
C SER A 534 -16.23 67.15 39.24
N ASP A 535 -17.37 66.85 38.61
CA ASP A 535 -18.53 67.74 38.51
C ASP A 535 -19.13 68.04 39.88
N GLU A 536 -19.05 67.11 40.85
CA GLU A 536 -19.41 67.36 42.25
C GLU A 536 -18.39 68.26 42.97
N VAL A 537 -17.09 68.03 42.78
CA VAL A 537 -16.03 68.89 43.32
C VAL A 537 -16.11 70.33 42.78
N ASP A 538 -16.37 70.50 41.49
CA ASP A 538 -16.51 71.83 40.88
C ASP A 538 -17.84 72.51 41.26
N ARG A 539 -18.91 71.76 41.53
CA ARG A 539 -20.12 72.28 42.19
C ARG A 539 -19.83 72.74 43.63
N TYR A 540 -19.06 71.98 44.41
CA TYR A 540 -18.65 72.42 45.75
C TYR A 540 -17.76 73.67 45.71
N ARG A 541 -16.80 73.75 44.79
CA ARG A 541 -15.96 74.96 44.57
C ARG A 541 -16.80 76.18 44.17
N ALA A 542 -17.82 76.00 43.32
CA ALA A 542 -18.73 77.08 42.96
C ALA A 542 -19.56 77.57 44.17
N ALA A 543 -20.02 76.65 45.02
CA ALA A 543 -20.72 76.99 46.26
C ALA A 543 -19.79 77.64 47.30
N GLU A 544 -18.53 77.20 47.39
CA GLU A 544 -17.49 77.83 48.22
C GLU A 544 -17.21 79.26 47.76
N MET A 545 -17.04 79.49 46.46
CA MET A 545 -16.82 80.82 45.89
C MET A 545 -18.01 81.77 46.11
N ASP A 546 -19.26 81.28 45.97
CA ASP A 546 -20.45 82.07 46.31
C ASP A 546 -20.54 82.35 47.82
N ALA A 547 -20.18 81.39 48.68
CA ALA A 547 -20.11 81.61 50.13
C ALA A 547 -19.04 82.64 50.51
N LEU A 548 -17.84 82.57 49.94
CA LEU A 548 -16.76 83.54 50.14
C LEU A 548 -17.15 84.94 49.63
N SER A 549 -17.81 85.02 48.46
CA SER A 549 -18.38 86.27 47.93
C SER A 549 -19.40 86.88 48.90
N ARG A 550 -20.32 86.07 49.43
CA ARG A 550 -21.29 86.51 50.45
C ARG A 550 -20.60 86.99 51.72
N VAL A 551 -19.59 86.27 52.23
CA VAL A 551 -18.79 86.69 53.39
C VAL A 551 -18.14 88.05 53.13
N ALA A 552 -17.46 88.24 51.99
CA ALA A 552 -16.84 89.52 51.65
C ALA A 552 -17.87 90.69 51.56
N THR A 553 -19.07 90.46 51.04
CA THR A 553 -20.14 91.49 51.04
C THR A 553 -20.69 91.79 52.44
N LEU A 554 -20.69 90.81 53.35
CA LEU A 554 -21.08 91.01 54.75
C LEU A 554 -19.97 91.74 55.52
N GLU A 555 -18.71 91.37 55.33
CA GLU A 555 -17.55 92.07 55.91
C GLU A 555 -17.48 93.53 55.45
N ALA A 556 -17.66 93.82 54.16
CA ALA A 556 -17.72 95.18 53.64
C ALA A 556 -18.84 96.00 54.30
N ARG A 557 -20.00 95.39 54.55
CA ARG A 557 -21.15 96.01 55.23
C ARG A 557 -20.94 96.16 56.74
N VAL A 558 -20.16 95.29 57.38
CA VAL A 558 -19.70 95.47 58.77
C VAL A 558 -18.73 96.65 58.85
N ALA A 559 -17.75 96.74 57.96
CA ALA A 559 -16.80 97.86 57.90
C ALA A 559 -17.47 99.20 57.55
N GLU A 560 -18.56 99.19 56.78
CA GLU A 560 -19.43 100.36 56.58
C GLU A 560 -20.14 100.77 57.89
N ARG A 561 -20.63 99.78 58.66
CA ARG A 561 -21.27 100.02 59.96
C ARG A 561 -20.32 100.46 61.06
N GLU A 562 -19.08 99.98 61.05
CA GLU A 562 -18.03 100.48 61.93
C GLU A 562 -17.75 101.95 61.64
N LYS A 563 -17.67 102.36 60.37
CA LYS A 563 -17.56 103.78 59.97
C LYS A 563 -18.80 104.62 60.32
N GLU A 564 -20.01 104.07 60.21
CA GLU A 564 -21.23 104.74 60.71
C GLU A 564 -21.12 104.99 62.22
N ILE A 565 -20.66 103.99 62.99
CA ILE A 565 -20.48 104.08 64.45
C ILE A 565 -19.39 105.09 64.80
N ASP A 566 -18.23 105.04 64.15
CA ASP A 566 -17.13 105.99 64.38
C ASP A 566 -17.56 107.43 64.06
N SER A 567 -18.27 107.65 62.96
CA SER A 567 -18.85 108.96 62.61
C SER A 567 -19.85 109.47 63.65
N VAL A 568 -20.69 108.58 64.20
CA VAL A 568 -21.59 108.92 65.32
C VAL A 568 -20.83 109.20 66.61
N LEU A 569 -19.72 108.49 66.88
CA LEU A 569 -18.87 108.73 68.04
C LEU A 569 -18.08 110.05 67.92
N GLU A 570 -17.52 110.37 66.76
CA GLU A 570 -16.89 111.67 66.48
C GLU A 570 -17.91 112.81 66.62
N SER A 571 -19.09 112.67 66.02
CA SER A 571 -20.19 113.63 66.12
C SER A 571 -20.63 113.83 67.58
N ASN A 572 -20.79 112.74 68.35
CA ASN A 572 -21.16 112.84 69.76
C ASN A 572 -20.05 113.43 70.63
N ASN A 573 -18.78 113.14 70.33
CA ASN A 573 -17.63 113.79 70.98
C ASN A 573 -17.55 115.28 70.63
N HIS A 574 -17.88 115.67 69.40
CA HIS A 574 -17.95 117.07 68.99
C HIS A 574 -19.11 117.80 69.69
N GLN A 575 -20.29 117.17 69.80
CA GLN A 575 -21.41 117.68 70.61
C GLN A 575 -21.04 117.83 72.09
N ARG A 576 -20.36 116.83 72.68
CA ARG A 576 -19.85 116.91 74.07
C ARG A 576 -18.86 118.05 74.22
N LYS A 577 -17.90 118.20 73.30
CA LYS A 577 -16.91 119.28 73.31
C LYS A 577 -17.59 120.66 73.23
N ASN A 578 -18.57 120.83 72.36
CA ASN A 578 -19.34 122.08 72.26
C ASN A 578 -20.15 122.32 73.53
N THR A 579 -20.71 121.28 74.15
CA THR A 579 -21.44 121.39 75.43
C THR A 579 -20.51 121.79 76.57
N VAL A 580 -19.30 121.22 76.65
CA VAL A 580 -18.25 121.61 77.60
C VAL A 580 -17.85 123.07 77.37
N GLN A 581 -17.60 123.49 76.13
CA GLN A 581 -17.25 124.88 75.82
C GLN A 581 -18.35 125.88 76.18
N VAL A 582 -19.63 125.50 76.03
CA VAL A 582 -20.77 126.30 76.52
C VAL A 582 -20.75 126.38 78.05
N LEU A 583 -20.56 125.25 78.76
CA LEU A 583 -20.46 125.23 80.22
C LEU A 583 -19.24 126.02 80.74
N GLU A 584 -18.12 126.02 80.04
CA GLU A 584 -16.94 126.85 80.34
C GLU A 584 -17.28 128.34 80.20
N SER A 585 -17.93 128.76 79.10
CA SER A 585 -18.36 130.16 78.94
C SER A 585 -19.41 130.61 79.97
N LEU A 586 -20.29 129.70 80.39
CA LEU A 586 -21.23 129.95 81.49
C LEU A 586 -20.48 130.10 82.82
N LEU A 587 -19.50 129.22 83.11
CA LEU A 587 -18.66 129.31 84.31
C LEU A 587 -17.85 130.61 84.35
N GLU A 588 -17.34 131.07 83.21
CA GLU A 588 -16.62 132.35 83.10
C GLU A 588 -17.56 133.55 83.35
N SER A 589 -18.81 133.49 82.88
CA SER A 589 -19.81 134.54 83.15
C SER A 589 -20.32 134.53 84.61
N GLU A 590 -20.46 133.36 85.23
CA GLU A 590 -20.67 133.18 86.67
C GLU A 590 -19.52 133.82 87.48
N ARG A 591 -18.27 133.52 87.13
CA ARG A 591 -17.09 134.12 87.77
C ARG A 591 -17.04 135.64 87.61
N ALA A 592 -17.37 136.16 86.43
CA ALA A 592 -17.45 137.60 86.18
C ALA A 592 -18.54 138.27 87.03
N ALA A 593 -19.74 137.67 87.11
CA ALA A 593 -20.83 138.15 87.97
C ALA A 593 -20.46 138.09 89.46
N HIS A 594 -19.78 137.03 89.91
CA HIS A 594 -19.26 136.89 91.27
C HIS A 594 -18.20 137.95 91.60
N ALA A 595 -17.27 138.24 90.69
CA ALA A 595 -16.30 139.31 90.86
C ALA A 595 -16.96 140.69 90.92
N GLU A 596 -17.97 140.95 90.08
CA GLU A 596 -18.72 142.21 90.10
C GLU A 596 -19.57 142.36 91.38
N ALA A 597 -20.11 141.26 91.91
CA ALA A 597 -20.78 141.23 93.21
C ALA A 597 -19.79 141.49 94.37
N ASN A 598 -18.59 140.92 94.32
CA ASN A 598 -17.56 141.14 95.34
C ASN A 598 -17.06 142.60 95.33
N ASN A 599 -16.87 143.19 94.15
CA ASN A 599 -16.53 144.62 94.01
C ASN A 599 -17.61 145.54 94.61
N ARG A 600 -18.90 145.18 94.48
CA ARG A 600 -20.01 145.91 95.14
C ARG A 600 -20.00 145.73 96.67
N ALA A 601 -19.63 144.55 97.16
CA ALA A 601 -19.48 144.28 98.60
C ALA A 601 -18.30 145.06 99.21
N GLU A 602 -17.15 145.13 98.52
CA GLU A 602 -16.00 145.94 98.95
C GLU A 602 -16.32 147.44 98.95
N ALA A 603 -17.03 147.95 97.93
CA ALA A 603 -17.49 149.34 97.92
C ALA A 603 -18.41 149.68 99.10
N LEU A 604 -19.30 148.77 99.51
CA LEU A 604 -20.13 148.93 100.72
C LEU A 604 -19.31 148.81 102.01
N SER A 605 -18.29 147.95 102.04
CA SER A 605 -17.36 147.82 103.17
C SER A 605 -16.59 149.12 103.43
N VAL A 606 -16.12 149.80 102.37
CA VAL A 606 -15.47 151.13 102.48
C VAL A 606 -16.43 152.19 103.01
N GLN A 607 -17.71 152.18 102.61
CA GLN A 607 -18.72 153.10 103.16
C GLN A 607 -19.02 152.84 104.65
N LEU A 608 -19.03 151.57 105.07
CA LEU A 608 -19.14 151.20 106.48
C LEU A 608 -17.91 151.64 107.28
N GLN A 609 -16.70 151.47 106.76
CA GLN A 609 -15.47 151.90 107.45
C GLN A 609 -15.40 153.43 107.64
N VAL A 610 -15.88 154.21 106.67
CA VAL A 610 -15.97 155.68 106.78
C VAL A 610 -17.06 156.15 107.76
N THR A 611 -18.14 155.37 107.95
CA THR A 611 -19.17 155.67 108.95
C THR A 611 -18.78 155.21 110.36
N GLN A 612 -17.97 154.15 110.49
CA GLN A 612 -17.35 153.72 111.73
C GLN A 612 -16.43 154.82 112.32
N GLY A 613 -15.55 155.41 111.50
CA GLY A 613 -14.61 156.44 111.98
C GLY A 613 -15.28 157.69 112.58
N LYS A 614 -16.46 158.07 112.07
CA LYS A 614 -17.27 159.17 112.65
C LYS A 614 -18.00 158.80 113.95
N LEU A 615 -18.14 157.50 114.22
CA LEU A 615 -18.67 156.98 115.48
C LEU A 615 -17.59 156.99 116.57
N ASP A 616 -16.33 156.75 116.19
CA ASP A 616 -15.18 156.74 117.12
C ASP A 616 -14.77 158.17 117.56
N GLU A 617 -14.91 159.19 116.71
CA GLU A 617 -14.75 160.60 117.13
C GLU A 617 -15.75 160.99 118.24
N LEU A 618 -17.02 160.55 118.12
CA LEU A 618 -18.05 160.73 119.15
C LEU A 618 -17.80 159.91 120.43
N SER A 619 -16.89 158.93 120.39
CA SER A 619 -16.56 158.06 121.53
C SER A 619 -15.58 158.72 122.51
N GLN A 620 -14.66 159.57 122.03
CA GLN A 620 -13.67 160.23 122.89
C GLN A 620 -14.25 161.34 123.77
N GLU A 621 -15.18 162.17 123.26
CA GLU A 621 -15.77 163.25 124.07
C GLU A 621 -16.69 162.73 125.19
N LEU A 622 -17.44 161.66 124.94
CA LEU A 622 -18.39 161.10 125.90
C LEU A 622 -17.76 160.25 127.04
N THR A 623 -16.44 160.07 127.04
CA THR A 623 -15.74 159.40 128.15
C THR A 623 -15.49 160.31 129.36
N ALA A 624 -15.77 161.63 129.24
CA ALA A 624 -15.53 162.63 130.29
C ALA A 624 -16.66 162.79 131.34
N LEU A 625 -17.91 162.43 131.04
CA LEU A 625 -19.05 162.46 131.98
C LEU A 625 -19.84 161.14 131.94
N ARG A 626 -20.27 160.64 133.11
CA ARG A 626 -20.29 159.19 133.38
C ARG A 626 -21.66 158.57 133.72
N PHE A 627 -21.86 157.37 133.16
CA PHE A 627 -22.57 156.19 133.70
C PHE A 627 -24.12 156.18 133.75
N ASN A 628 -24.67 154.95 133.86
CA ASN A 628 -26.09 154.52 133.96
C ASN A 628 -26.93 154.58 132.65
N GLU A 629 -27.97 153.76 132.39
CA GLU A 629 -28.48 152.50 132.98
C GLU A 629 -29.57 151.80 132.08
N LYS A 630 -29.57 150.44 132.00
CA LYS A 630 -30.65 149.44 131.67
C LYS A 630 -31.66 149.55 130.46
N THR A 631 -31.66 148.46 129.67
CA THR A 631 -32.79 147.56 129.22
C THR A 631 -33.87 147.90 128.17
N LEU A 632 -34.09 146.90 127.28
CA LEU A 632 -35.36 146.45 126.61
C LEU A 632 -35.94 147.35 125.47
N ASP A 633 -36.89 146.92 124.61
CA ASP A 633 -37.74 145.70 124.50
C ASP A 633 -38.10 145.32 123.03
N SER A 634 -38.70 144.12 122.84
CA SER A 634 -39.80 143.80 121.89
C SER A 634 -39.54 143.61 120.37
N LYS A 635 -40.39 142.91 119.57
CA LYS A 635 -41.08 141.59 119.67
C LYS A 635 -41.96 141.30 118.40
N ARG A 636 -42.07 140.00 118.02
CA ARG A 636 -43.23 139.34 117.32
C ARG A 636 -43.52 139.74 115.85
N ARG A 637 -44.35 139.03 115.05
CA ARG A 637 -45.40 137.97 115.23
C ARG A 637 -45.17 136.82 114.17
N THR A 638 -45.95 135.77 113.87
CA THR A 638 -47.33 135.25 114.16
C THR A 638 -47.31 133.69 114.09
N ALA A 639 -48.23 132.90 114.67
CA ALA A 639 -49.44 132.25 114.09
C ALA A 639 -49.32 131.69 112.64
N SER A 640 -49.92 130.55 112.22
CA SER A 640 -50.64 129.40 112.86
C SER A 640 -50.93 128.30 111.75
N HIS A 641 -51.68 127.19 111.87
CA HIS A 641 -52.62 126.65 112.90
C HIS A 641 -52.90 125.11 112.74
N GLY A 642 -52.97 124.32 113.82
CA GLY A 642 -53.55 122.95 113.85
C GLY A 642 -52.70 121.80 113.24
N LYS A 643 -53.13 120.52 113.21
CA LYS A 643 -54.21 119.81 113.96
C LYS A 643 -53.82 118.32 114.25
N ARG A 644 -54.66 117.29 113.99
CA ARG A 644 -54.44 115.84 114.31
C ARG A 644 -55.35 114.89 113.48
N GLY A 645 -54.97 113.61 113.32
CA GLY A 645 -55.86 112.49 112.93
C GLY A 645 -55.17 111.10 112.78
N ARG A 646 -55.92 110.01 113.03
CA ARG A 646 -55.62 108.58 112.72
C ARG A 646 -56.94 107.95 112.21
N THR A 647 -57.00 107.46 110.96
CA THR A 647 -58.08 106.60 110.39
C THR A 647 -57.55 105.94 109.08
N ASP A 648 -58.36 105.10 108.44
CA ASP A 648 -57.99 104.02 107.51
C ASP A 648 -58.23 104.30 105.99
N ASP A 649 -57.44 103.61 105.15
CA ASP A 649 -57.78 102.77 103.96
C ASP A 649 -58.50 103.31 102.66
N TYR A 650 -58.38 102.47 101.61
CA TYR A 650 -59.07 102.33 100.31
C TYR A 650 -58.58 103.01 99.01
N GLY A 651 -58.54 102.19 97.94
CA GLY A 651 -58.22 102.53 96.54
C GLY A 651 -57.19 101.58 95.90
N MET A 652 -57.44 100.28 95.67
CA MET A 652 -58.31 99.68 94.61
C MET A 652 -58.01 100.16 93.18
N GLY A 653 -57.84 99.31 92.16
CA GLY A 653 -57.83 97.82 92.08
C GLY A 653 -57.32 97.41 90.67
N PHE A 654 -57.29 96.13 90.24
CA PHE A 654 -57.70 94.83 90.80
C PHE A 654 -56.78 93.77 90.09
N ASP A 655 -56.16 92.80 90.78
CA ASP A 655 -56.61 91.39 90.96
C ASP A 655 -56.98 90.64 89.65
N SER A 656 -56.65 89.36 89.42
CA SER A 656 -55.95 88.38 90.27
C SER A 656 -55.31 87.20 89.50
N VAL A 657 -54.74 86.26 90.28
CA VAL A 657 -54.20 84.92 89.98
C VAL A 657 -55.18 83.99 89.22
N GLN A 658 -54.69 83.14 88.29
CA GLN A 658 -54.73 81.64 88.40
C GLN A 658 -53.99 80.90 87.26
N ASP A 659 -54.03 79.56 87.29
CA ASP A 659 -53.29 78.57 86.48
C ASP A 659 -54.27 77.54 85.84
N THR A 660 -53.76 76.70 84.92
CA THR A 660 -54.39 75.51 84.27
C THR A 660 -55.43 75.75 83.16
N GLY A 661 -55.54 74.79 82.20
CA GLY A 661 -56.81 74.51 81.48
C GLY A 661 -56.85 74.53 79.94
N GLU A 662 -56.68 73.35 79.33
CA GLU A 662 -57.32 72.79 78.10
C GLU A 662 -57.92 73.68 76.95
N ASN A 663 -57.21 73.68 75.80
CA ASN A 663 -57.60 73.09 74.49
C ASN A 663 -58.94 73.41 73.70
N ASP A 664 -58.74 73.77 72.41
CA ASP A 664 -59.53 73.44 71.19
C ASP A 664 -60.72 74.30 70.65
N ARG A 665 -60.78 74.42 69.29
CA ARG A 665 -61.92 74.77 68.37
C ARG A 665 -62.55 76.21 68.36
N VAL A 666 -63.08 76.77 67.25
CA VAL A 666 -62.98 76.49 65.77
C VAL A 666 -63.59 77.64 64.87
N THR A 667 -63.41 77.53 63.54
CA THR A 667 -64.18 78.09 62.37
C THR A 667 -63.89 79.45 61.67
N ARG A 668 -64.01 79.37 60.31
CA ARG A 668 -64.34 80.40 59.27
C ARG A 668 -63.32 81.51 58.95
N GLY A 669 -63.01 81.82 57.67
CA GLY A 669 -63.28 81.08 56.40
C GLY A 669 -63.27 81.94 55.12
N ASN A 670 -63.04 81.28 53.95
CA ASN A 670 -62.96 81.82 52.57
C ASN A 670 -61.70 82.62 52.22
N LYS A 671 -61.13 82.65 50.99
CA LYS A 671 -61.24 81.94 49.67
C LYS A 671 -60.01 82.43 48.84
N ARG A 672 -59.47 81.87 47.74
CA ARG A 672 -59.61 80.72 46.80
C ARG A 672 -58.26 80.74 46.01
N SER A 673 -57.62 79.73 45.41
CA SER A 673 -57.76 78.28 45.09
C SER A 673 -56.31 77.70 45.06
N LYS A 674 -55.85 76.56 44.50
CA LYS A 674 -56.29 75.27 43.88
C LYS A 674 -55.00 74.36 43.93
N SER A 675 -54.93 73.04 43.67
CA SER A 675 -55.93 72.05 43.22
C SER A 675 -55.75 70.70 43.96
N THR A 676 -55.59 69.56 43.25
CA THR A 676 -56.25 68.28 43.63
C THR A 676 -55.67 67.05 42.90
N THR A 677 -55.48 65.84 43.47
CA THR A 677 -55.40 65.38 44.89
C THR A 677 -55.03 63.87 45.00
N SER A 678 -54.29 63.47 46.05
CA SER A 678 -54.44 62.17 46.78
C SER A 678 -53.92 60.85 46.10
N PRO A 679 -54.03 59.63 46.70
CA PRO A 679 -53.15 59.16 47.81
C PRO A 679 -52.77 57.61 47.84
N LEU A 680 -52.05 57.19 48.91
CA LEU A 680 -52.10 55.88 49.66
C LEU A 680 -50.97 54.79 49.57
N LYS A 681 -50.67 54.23 50.78
CA LYS A 681 -50.17 52.88 51.17
C LYS A 681 -48.64 52.61 51.33
N PHE A 682 -48.28 51.37 51.66
CA PHE A 682 -47.48 50.99 52.86
C PHE A 682 -46.52 49.77 52.61
N SER A 683 -45.65 49.47 53.59
CA SER A 683 -44.94 48.17 53.87
C SER A 683 -43.82 47.62 52.96
N SER A 684 -42.73 47.16 53.61
CA SER A 684 -41.75 46.11 53.23
C SER A 684 -42.26 44.70 53.68
N PRO A 685 -41.58 43.53 53.55
CA PRO A 685 -40.17 43.24 53.17
C PRO A 685 -39.95 41.98 52.27
N GLU A 686 -38.69 41.51 52.22
CA GLU A 686 -38.13 40.14 52.06
C GLU A 686 -38.80 38.98 51.27
N ASP A 687 -37.95 38.33 50.45
CA ASP A 687 -37.77 36.89 50.17
C ASP A 687 -38.85 36.02 49.46
N GLY A 688 -38.38 34.93 48.84
CA GLY A 688 -39.16 33.86 48.18
C GLY A 688 -39.44 34.04 46.67
N GLY A 689 -39.69 33.00 45.88
CA GLY A 689 -39.62 31.56 46.18
C GLY A 689 -40.68 30.69 45.49
N SER A 690 -40.24 29.65 44.76
CA SER A 690 -40.99 28.44 44.35
C SER A 690 -41.98 28.41 43.16
N GLU A 691 -41.79 27.35 42.35
CA GLU A 691 -42.71 26.52 41.53
C GLU A 691 -44.02 27.05 40.91
N ARG A 692 -44.23 26.67 39.63
CA ARG A 692 -45.39 25.83 39.25
C ARG A 692 -45.00 24.68 38.32
N ARG A 693 -45.71 23.55 38.46
CA ARG A 693 -45.52 22.31 37.68
C ARG A 693 -46.69 22.08 36.72
N THR A 694 -46.41 21.48 35.57
CA THR A 694 -47.34 20.59 34.83
C THR A 694 -46.56 19.38 34.31
N ALA A 695 -47.24 18.27 34.02
CA ALA A 695 -46.60 16.97 33.81
C ALA A 695 -47.07 16.27 32.52
N SER A 696 -46.48 15.09 32.28
CA SER A 696 -46.99 13.94 31.50
C SER A 696 -46.45 13.69 30.07
N HIS A 697 -46.09 12.41 29.84
CA HIS A 697 -46.23 11.59 28.62
C HIS A 697 -46.00 12.25 27.25
N GLY A 698 -45.01 11.90 26.41
CA GLY A 698 -44.40 10.59 26.15
C GLY A 698 -44.33 10.30 24.64
N LYS A 699 -43.54 9.27 24.25
CA LYS A 699 -43.35 8.67 22.89
C LYS A 699 -42.43 9.38 21.86
N ARG A 700 -41.36 8.63 21.52
CA ARG A 700 -40.82 8.30 20.18
C ARG A 700 -40.40 9.45 19.24
N GLY A 701 -39.16 9.53 18.73
CA GLY A 701 -37.95 8.70 18.94
C GLY A 701 -37.18 8.42 17.63
N ARG A 702 -36.06 7.67 17.75
CA ARG A 702 -35.05 7.36 16.70
C ARG A 702 -34.23 8.59 16.22
N THR A 703 -32.98 8.44 15.78
CA THR A 703 -32.17 7.19 15.60
C THR A 703 -30.83 7.31 16.32
N ASP A 704 -30.25 6.15 16.63
CA ASP A 704 -29.02 5.95 17.38
C ASP A 704 -27.78 6.07 16.47
N ASP A 705 -26.64 6.49 17.04
CA ASP A 705 -25.33 6.00 16.57
C ASP A 705 -24.29 5.95 17.71
N TYR A 706 -23.80 4.75 17.99
CA TYR A 706 -22.70 4.34 18.88
C TYR A 706 -22.19 3.03 18.24
N GLY A 707 -20.89 2.70 18.20
CA GLY A 707 -19.74 3.37 18.79
C GLY A 707 -18.79 2.34 19.41
N MET A 708 -17.56 2.26 18.88
CA MET A 708 -16.36 1.57 19.41
C MET A 708 -16.22 0.02 19.33
N ALA A 709 -14.97 -0.35 19.01
CA ALA A 709 -14.12 -1.41 19.60
C ALA A 709 -14.23 -2.91 19.20
N PHE A 710 -13.24 -3.31 18.36
CA PHE A 710 -12.14 -4.27 18.64
C PHE A 710 -12.35 -5.79 18.89
N ASP A 711 -11.26 -6.52 18.59
CA ASP A 711 -10.91 -7.93 18.90
C ASP A 711 -11.73 -9.09 18.27
N SER A 712 -11.21 -10.32 18.08
CA SER A 712 -9.83 -10.83 17.80
C SER A 712 -9.86 -12.38 17.55
N VAL A 713 -8.70 -12.98 17.17
CA VAL A 713 -8.31 -14.41 17.32
C VAL A 713 -8.95 -15.52 16.42
N GLN A 714 -8.05 -16.32 15.78
CA GLN A 714 -8.15 -17.70 15.22
C GLN A 714 -9.24 -18.03 14.16
N ASP A 715 -9.02 -18.84 13.10
CA ASP A 715 -8.09 -19.96 12.76
C ASP A 715 -8.47 -21.37 13.27
N THR A 716 -8.99 -22.19 12.36
CA THR A 716 -8.85 -23.67 12.29
C THR A 716 -9.47 -24.19 10.98
N GLY A 717 -8.97 -25.32 10.45
CA GLY A 717 -9.39 -25.88 9.15
C GLY A 717 -10.31 -27.11 9.25
N GLU A 718 -10.35 -27.87 8.14
CA GLU A 718 -11.05 -29.16 7.96
C GLU A 718 -12.61 -29.12 7.92
N ASN A 719 -13.34 -30.08 7.33
CA ASN A 719 -12.94 -31.36 6.72
C ASN A 719 -13.85 -31.76 5.51
N ASP A 720 -13.44 -32.76 4.73
CA ASP A 720 -14.17 -33.34 3.60
C ASP A 720 -15.45 -34.11 3.98
N ARG A 721 -16.37 -34.29 3.02
CA ARG A 721 -17.30 -35.43 2.98
C ARG A 721 -18.00 -35.66 1.62
N GLU A 722 -17.54 -36.67 0.89
CA GLU A 722 -18.41 -37.40 -0.04
C GLU A 722 -19.35 -38.36 0.72
N THR A 723 -20.55 -38.63 0.19
CA THR A 723 -20.99 -40.03 -0.08
C THR A 723 -22.31 -40.14 -0.86
N ARG A 724 -22.31 -41.02 -1.88
CA ARG A 724 -23.42 -41.89 -2.35
C ARG A 724 -24.83 -41.31 -2.62
N GLY A 725 -25.28 -41.50 -3.87
CA GLY A 725 -26.14 -42.69 -4.09
C GLY A 725 -27.39 -42.56 -4.99
N ASN A 726 -27.33 -43.21 -6.16
CA ASN A 726 -28.44 -43.78 -6.94
C ASN A 726 -29.71 -42.95 -7.27
N LYS A 727 -29.91 -42.73 -8.57
CA LYS A 727 -31.15 -43.14 -9.26
C LYS A 727 -30.87 -43.50 -10.73
N ARG A 728 -31.80 -44.23 -11.36
CA ARG A 728 -31.53 -45.12 -12.50
C ARG A 728 -32.45 -44.82 -13.70
N SER A 729 -31.90 -44.97 -14.91
CA SER A 729 -32.61 -45.18 -16.19
C SER A 729 -33.57 -44.11 -16.73
N LYS A 730 -33.26 -43.60 -17.92
CA LYS A 730 -34.06 -43.88 -19.14
C LYS A 730 -33.22 -43.71 -20.40
N SER A 731 -33.47 -44.55 -21.40
CA SER A 731 -32.75 -44.57 -22.69
C SER A 731 -33.75 -44.37 -23.83
N THR A 732 -33.38 -43.64 -24.89
CA THR A 732 -33.86 -43.88 -26.27
C THR A 732 -33.08 -43.05 -27.29
N THR A 733 -32.85 -43.66 -28.47
CA THR A 733 -32.62 -43.04 -29.81
C THR A 733 -31.37 -42.17 -30.05
N SER A 734 -30.71 -42.21 -31.22
CA SER A 734 -30.94 -43.02 -32.45
C SER A 734 -29.64 -43.24 -33.25
N SER A 735 -29.59 -44.33 -34.02
CA SER A 735 -28.45 -44.72 -34.86
C SER A 735 -28.38 -43.97 -36.19
N LEU A 736 -27.16 -43.72 -36.69
CA LEU A 736 -26.86 -43.52 -38.11
C LEU A 736 -25.52 -44.18 -38.45
N LYS A 737 -25.41 -44.77 -39.66
CA LYS A 737 -24.19 -45.35 -40.23
C LYS A 737 -24.05 -44.85 -41.67
N PHE A 738 -22.83 -44.50 -42.08
CA PHE A 738 -22.31 -44.59 -43.46
C PHE A 738 -20.77 -44.61 -43.31
N SER A 739 -20.11 -45.73 -43.64
CA SER A 739 -19.45 -46.04 -44.92
C SER A 739 -17.99 -45.59 -44.99
N SER A 740 -17.06 -46.56 -45.03
CA SER A 740 -15.66 -46.37 -45.44
C SER A 740 -15.54 -46.24 -46.98
N PRO A 741 -14.39 -45.77 -47.53
CA PRO A 741 -13.29 -46.70 -47.77
C PRO A 741 -11.85 -46.17 -47.50
N GLU A 742 -10.97 -47.14 -47.26
CA GLU A 742 -9.54 -47.28 -47.64
C GLU A 742 -8.71 -46.05 -48.09
N ASP A 743 -7.72 -45.66 -47.26
CA ASP A 743 -6.27 -45.56 -47.57
C ASP A 743 -5.49 -45.36 -46.22
N GLY A 744 -4.19 -45.56 -46.03
CA GLY A 744 -3.14 -46.06 -46.94
C GLY A 744 -1.71 -45.74 -46.48
N GLY A 745 -1.09 -46.54 -45.59
CA GLY A 745 0.39 -46.64 -45.48
C GLY A 745 1.11 -46.21 -44.18
N SER A 746 1.74 -47.18 -43.51
CA SER A 746 2.97 -47.15 -42.66
C SER A 746 3.08 -48.53 -41.96
N VAL A 747 4.19 -49.30 -41.88
CA VAL A 747 5.66 -49.06 -41.88
C VAL A 747 6.07 -48.33 -40.58
N PHE A 748 6.64 -48.97 -39.55
CA PHE A 748 7.86 -49.82 -39.56
C PHE A 748 8.07 -50.58 -38.22
N ARG A 749 8.58 -51.84 -38.26
CA ARG A 749 9.15 -52.67 -37.15
C ARG A 749 8.30 -52.90 -35.87
N GLY A 750 8.52 -53.94 -35.06
CA GLY A 750 9.38 -55.12 -35.22
C GLY A 750 10.46 -55.28 -34.14
N ASP A 751 10.18 -56.12 -33.14
CA ASP A 751 11.04 -56.74 -32.11
C ASP A 751 10.13 -57.69 -31.28
N GLU A 752 10.57 -58.75 -30.60
CA GLU A 752 11.65 -59.71 -30.89
C GLU A 752 11.23 -61.07 -30.26
N GLN A 753 11.58 -62.23 -30.85
CA GLN A 753 11.11 -63.52 -30.33
C GLN A 753 12.01 -64.06 -29.22
N THR A 754 11.47 -64.22 -28.01
CA THR A 754 12.18 -64.86 -26.89
C THR A 754 12.25 -66.37 -27.06
N ASP A 755 13.46 -66.92 -27.13
CA ASP A 755 13.69 -68.37 -27.16
C ASP A 755 13.21 -69.06 -25.87
N SER A 756 12.56 -70.22 -26.02
CA SER A 756 12.49 -71.23 -24.97
C SER A 756 12.35 -72.63 -25.57
N GLN A 757 13.47 -73.35 -25.63
CA GLN A 757 13.49 -74.76 -26.03
C GLN A 757 12.74 -75.62 -24.98
N GLN A 758 11.80 -76.45 -25.42
CA GLN A 758 11.34 -77.58 -24.62
C GLN A 758 11.02 -78.80 -25.49
N THR A 759 11.94 -79.76 -25.50
CA THR A 759 11.86 -81.00 -26.24
C THR A 759 11.01 -82.05 -25.50
N SER A 760 9.72 -82.09 -25.80
CA SER A 760 8.88 -83.25 -25.47
C SER A 760 8.65 -84.10 -26.72
N ALA A 761 9.15 -85.33 -26.74
CA ALA A 761 8.93 -86.27 -27.82
C ALA A 761 7.49 -86.82 -27.76
N GLU A 762 6.54 -86.17 -28.46
CA GLU A 762 5.24 -86.78 -28.74
C GLU A 762 5.43 -88.03 -29.63
N ASP A 763 4.65 -89.09 -29.37
CA ASP A 763 4.57 -90.27 -30.23
C ASP A 763 3.97 -89.92 -31.61
N TYR A 764 4.80 -89.41 -32.51
CA TYR A 764 4.42 -88.98 -33.86
C TYR A 764 3.75 -90.10 -34.69
N THR A 765 4.01 -91.37 -34.37
CA THR A 765 3.34 -92.55 -34.95
C THR A 765 1.82 -92.53 -34.73
N LYS A 766 1.36 -91.91 -33.63
CA LYS A 766 -0.06 -91.74 -33.27
C LYS A 766 -0.74 -90.60 -34.03
N PHE A 767 0.00 -89.70 -34.69
CA PHE A 767 -0.58 -88.57 -35.42
C PHE A 767 -1.52 -89.04 -36.54
N THR A 768 -2.58 -88.28 -36.79
CA THR A 768 -3.48 -88.51 -37.94
C THR A 768 -2.81 -88.09 -39.24
N VAL A 769 -3.30 -88.62 -40.38
CA VAL A 769 -2.81 -88.20 -41.71
C VAL A 769 -2.87 -86.68 -41.88
N GLN A 770 -3.90 -86.03 -41.33
CA GLN A 770 -4.05 -84.58 -41.39
C GLN A 770 -2.98 -83.83 -40.57
N LYS A 771 -2.71 -84.23 -39.31
CA LYS A 771 -1.65 -83.60 -38.49
C LYS A 771 -0.26 -83.79 -39.12
N LEU A 772 0.01 -84.97 -39.70
CA LEU A 772 1.26 -85.24 -40.43
C LEU A 772 1.41 -84.34 -41.68
N LYS A 773 0.35 -84.18 -42.48
CA LYS A 773 0.37 -83.27 -43.65
C LYS A 773 0.54 -81.80 -43.26
N GLN A 774 -0.04 -81.39 -42.13
CA GLN A 774 0.12 -80.03 -41.60
C GLN A 774 1.56 -79.77 -41.15
N GLU A 775 2.15 -80.66 -40.35
CA GLU A 775 3.53 -80.49 -39.89
C GLU A 775 4.55 -80.61 -41.05
N LEU A 776 4.36 -81.51 -42.02
CA LEU A 776 5.18 -81.53 -43.25
C LEU A 776 5.12 -80.20 -44.02
N THR A 777 3.93 -79.61 -44.16
CA THR A 777 3.76 -78.31 -44.82
C THR A 777 4.43 -77.17 -44.03
N LYS A 778 4.27 -77.16 -42.70
CA LYS A 778 4.86 -76.17 -41.77
C LYS A 778 6.39 -76.25 -41.72
N HIS A 779 6.97 -77.44 -41.89
CA HIS A 779 8.40 -77.66 -42.08
C HIS A 779 8.85 -77.50 -43.56
N ASN A 780 8.04 -76.84 -44.41
CA ASN A 780 8.30 -76.53 -45.83
C ASN A 780 8.36 -77.72 -46.82
N PHE A 781 8.17 -78.96 -46.38
CA PHE A 781 8.14 -80.17 -47.23
C PHE A 781 6.79 -80.38 -47.97
N GLY A 782 5.96 -79.35 -48.08
CA GLY A 782 4.67 -79.39 -48.78
C GLY A 782 4.78 -79.74 -50.27
N ALA A 783 5.89 -79.38 -50.92
CA ALA A 783 6.14 -79.73 -52.33
C ALA A 783 6.42 -81.22 -52.53
N GLU A 784 7.12 -81.87 -51.59
CA GLU A 784 7.40 -83.32 -51.62
C GLU A 784 6.13 -84.13 -51.38
N LEU A 785 5.29 -83.66 -50.46
CA LEU A 785 3.97 -84.23 -50.18
C LEU A 785 3.04 -84.24 -51.41
N LEU A 786 3.19 -83.27 -52.33
CA LEU A 786 2.43 -83.18 -53.58
C LEU A 786 2.96 -84.08 -54.71
N GLN A 787 4.23 -84.51 -54.64
CA GLN A 787 4.80 -85.44 -55.63
C GLN A 787 4.33 -86.88 -55.39
N LEU A 788 3.96 -87.22 -54.15
CA LEU A 788 3.34 -88.49 -53.81
C LEU A 788 1.93 -88.58 -54.40
N LYS A 789 1.75 -89.43 -55.42
CA LYS A 789 0.42 -89.75 -55.98
C LYS A 789 -0.27 -90.80 -55.12
N ASN A 790 -1.36 -90.41 -54.45
CA ASN A 790 -2.19 -91.24 -53.56
C ASN A 790 -1.43 -91.93 -52.38
N PRO A 791 -0.71 -91.18 -51.53
CA PRO A 791 0.03 -91.77 -50.41
C PRO A 791 -0.87 -92.25 -49.28
N ASN A 792 -0.56 -93.45 -48.77
CA ASN A 792 -1.13 -94.01 -47.56
C ASN A 792 -0.47 -93.43 -46.29
N LYS A 793 -1.03 -93.71 -45.10
CA LYS A 793 -0.49 -93.20 -43.83
C LYS A 793 1.00 -93.52 -43.63
N LYS A 794 1.45 -94.73 -44.05
CA LYS A 794 2.86 -95.13 -43.95
C LYS A 794 3.79 -94.24 -44.77
N ASP A 795 3.40 -93.84 -45.97
CA ASP A 795 4.25 -93.09 -46.90
C ASP A 795 4.44 -91.65 -46.40
N ILE A 796 3.38 -91.08 -45.82
CA ILE A 796 3.41 -89.76 -45.18
C ILE A 796 4.17 -89.80 -43.84
N LEU A 797 4.07 -90.89 -43.08
CA LEU A 797 4.91 -91.11 -41.89
C LEU A 797 6.39 -91.22 -42.26
N ALA A 798 6.74 -91.99 -43.30
CA ALA A 798 8.12 -92.12 -43.76
C ALA A 798 8.69 -90.79 -44.27
N LEU A 799 7.89 -89.97 -44.98
CA LEU A 799 8.30 -88.62 -45.36
C LEU A 799 8.50 -87.71 -44.14
N TYR A 800 7.66 -87.84 -43.09
CA TYR A 800 7.84 -87.10 -41.84
C TYR A 800 9.07 -87.55 -41.04
N GLU A 801 9.32 -88.86 -40.94
CA GLU A 801 10.50 -89.42 -40.27
C GLU A 801 11.80 -89.01 -40.98
N LYS A 802 11.81 -89.02 -42.31
CA LYS A 802 12.96 -88.65 -43.13
C LYS A 802 13.20 -87.14 -43.18
N SER A 803 12.19 -86.35 -43.57
CA SER A 803 12.38 -84.91 -43.82
C SER A 803 12.30 -84.07 -42.54
N VAL A 804 11.45 -84.42 -41.56
CA VAL A 804 11.25 -83.61 -40.33
C VAL A 804 12.04 -84.16 -39.13
N LEU A 805 12.12 -85.48 -38.95
CA LEU A 805 12.86 -86.10 -37.83
C LEU A 805 14.29 -86.56 -38.18
N GLN A 806 14.71 -86.40 -39.44
CA GLN A 806 16.05 -86.75 -39.95
C GLN A 806 16.51 -88.18 -39.64
N LYS A 807 15.56 -89.13 -39.54
CA LYS A 807 15.86 -90.56 -39.41
C LYS A 807 16.08 -91.17 -40.79
N SER A 808 17.22 -91.85 -40.95
CA SER A 808 17.58 -92.64 -42.14
C SER A 808 17.14 -94.09 -42.00
#